data_AF-A0AAW9X882-F1
#
_entry.id   AF-A0AAW9X882-F1
#
_cell.length_a   1.000
_cell.length_b   1.000
_cell.length_c   1.000
_cell.angle_alpha   90.00
_cell.angle_beta   90.00
_cell.angle_gamma   90.00
#
_symmetry.space_group_name_H-M   'P 1'
#
loop_
_entity.id
_entity.type
_entity.pdbx_description
1 polymer ?
#
loop_
_entity_poly.entity_id
_entity_poly.type
_entity_poly.pdbx_seq_one_letter_code
_entity_poly.pdbx_strand_id
1 'polypeptide(L)'
;LRRLFTALKIAGVVKDFDTKGREAWGLVPSALVVSRDVVQLNCSCCREVVRAPADQGWQWRNAPCLSLRCEGRYQEVDNMATWRWENMDIARVQGAEHTGLLSREDREATEKSFYRGNQPWNINLLSATPTLEMGIDVGDLSTVLLCSVPPAQANYLQRIGRAGRKDGNALNITVAEGNPHDQFFFEEPLEMMQGQVQAPGVFLNATAILERQLAAFCMDNWVKTGVPESAICKNVKQMLDELEFGRKSGFPYNLLRYIEQYHAEIAAQFTAIFPDLAAETRQQLLSYLQGAPGQRSLVQRIEEALKLLVEDRKSLRSRIDKLKRSIDKLENAPRDQNFDSDMRELTSERQALMALVNQINNKQTLNFLTDEGLLPNYAFPEAGITLRSVLWRRKEGGEAREYQNTTFEYERPASTALAELAPLNNFYAGGHKVEIEQIDLKVSEPENWRICSHCNYSENIDQTGDQHKYCPKCGTPGWADAGQKTTLLKLRQVYARASARDSQISDESDSREPAFFQRQLLVSFEKEDVSAAYAIEEGEVPFGFEFLSKVTLRDINFGKMADDANELMIAGEAKKRTGFKVCLGCGMVQRPRDHEPRHDLSCKYRTEPEKAKFEDYLYLYRQLESEALRILLPVSSYSNDRVVEASLGAAIQLGLKHYFKGNVDHLKGVVYREPENEGESWRQYLVIYDTVPGGTGSLKELMRTPDNLLKLLELAYQAIVECSCNNDTHKDGCYRCVYAYRDRGRMKYVSRDQARLLLAKILQARDSIRVIDSIKNISLEAMMGSELEKRFISCLQENKNLIVSRSYAHQGAGWIINTRSEPMMSWHLKAQVDLGAKEAVGIPCRPDYVLYPLMQSDAIKPVAIFLDGFAFHKNSVAEDVQKRQAIRDSGNFWVWTVTWADLKEPGLKHVQDVLGLGHNPDMKQPKFYNLFHDTNFAALEASFRERNSFALLLDYLADPGGRTQLWQRMAAAHAWVWLDVKKSQDAGTKQKYAYEMQENAPAWRLAELLPDEPFVFGGLLDSCNSSQQFIELASVLPQQAIKPTTSVAQMRRWLRLHICFDDRYTQDDGYEAGLNGFWRLVNLLQFLPDMTFTSRKAVHLPQESVDTKVSATPEAVPETDESWAEIIEFGLLSAEEIALLQSHSLSAPTLGYELQNDEGEIIAEADLAWPSQKWALIIDNQEFIPLFTTRGWHVAFGPIDENTLQHLSGGDK
;
A
#
# COMPACT_ATOMS: atom_id res chain seq x y z
N LEU A 1 22.51 -43.16 37.79
CA LEU A 1 21.97 -42.08 36.94
C LEU A 1 22.55 -40.70 37.30
N ARG A 2 22.24 -40.07 38.45
CA ARG A 2 22.83 -38.75 38.79
C ARG A 2 24.36 -38.68 38.68
N ARG A 3 25.10 -39.64 39.26
CA ARG A 3 26.58 -39.71 39.13
C ARG A 3 27.06 -39.82 37.68
N LEU A 4 26.31 -40.52 36.83
CA LEU A 4 26.62 -40.66 35.40
C LEU A 4 26.45 -39.30 34.69
N PHE A 5 25.32 -38.63 34.90
CA PHE A 5 25.06 -37.32 34.32
C PHE A 5 26.05 -36.26 34.81
N THR A 6 26.42 -36.26 36.10
CA THR A 6 27.49 -35.40 36.62
C THR A 6 28.83 -35.67 35.93
N ALA A 7 29.21 -36.93 35.73
CA ALA A 7 30.44 -37.29 35.02
C ALA A 7 30.40 -36.88 33.54
N LEU A 8 29.26 -37.09 32.86
CA LEU A 8 29.07 -36.67 31.46
C LEU A 8 29.10 -35.14 31.32
N LYS A 9 28.65 -34.38 32.32
CA LYS A 9 28.77 -32.91 32.35
C LYS A 9 30.20 -32.45 32.56
N ILE A 10 30.95 -33.09 33.45
CA ILE A 10 32.39 -32.83 33.61
C ILE A 10 33.13 -33.15 32.30
N ALA A 11 32.74 -34.20 31.60
CA ALA A 11 33.30 -34.60 30.31
C ALA A 11 32.83 -33.72 29.12
N GLY A 12 31.97 -32.72 29.36
CA GLY A 12 31.48 -31.82 28.31
C GLY A 12 30.50 -32.47 27.30
N VAL A 13 29.99 -33.66 27.59
CA VAL A 13 29.07 -34.41 26.70
C VAL A 13 27.62 -33.96 26.90
N VAL A 14 27.26 -33.61 28.13
CA VAL A 14 25.93 -33.08 28.48
C VAL A 14 26.04 -31.76 29.24
N LYS A 15 25.02 -30.92 29.10
CA LYS A 15 24.83 -29.70 29.88
C LYS A 15 23.51 -29.80 30.63
N ASP A 16 23.48 -29.27 31.84
CA ASP A 16 22.26 -29.11 32.62
C ASP A 16 21.60 -27.76 32.33
N PHE A 17 20.27 -27.77 32.39
CA PHE A 17 19.41 -26.62 32.18
C PHE A 17 18.39 -26.57 33.31
N ASP A 18 18.20 -25.40 33.90
CA ASP A 18 17.08 -25.18 34.82
C ASP A 18 15.81 -24.97 34.00
N THR A 19 14.82 -25.84 34.24
CA THR A 19 13.50 -25.78 33.63
C THR A 19 12.44 -25.62 34.72
N LYS A 20 12.26 -24.37 35.20
CA LYS A 20 11.27 -24.00 36.23
C LYS A 20 11.45 -24.77 37.54
N GLY A 21 12.69 -24.86 38.04
CA GLY A 21 13.02 -25.52 39.31
C GLY A 21 13.22 -27.03 39.18
N ARG A 22 13.34 -27.55 37.94
CA ARG A 22 13.70 -28.94 37.63
C ARG A 22 14.94 -28.97 36.76
N GLU A 23 15.92 -29.77 37.16
CA GLU A 23 17.17 -29.96 36.44
C GLU A 23 16.96 -30.90 35.24
N ALA A 24 17.03 -30.33 34.03
CA ALA A 24 17.00 -31.07 32.77
C ALA A 24 18.43 -31.22 32.22
N TRP A 25 18.70 -32.26 31.43
CA TRP A 25 20.01 -32.54 30.85
C TRP A 25 19.89 -32.64 29.34
N GLY A 26 20.77 -31.99 28.59
CA GLY A 26 20.82 -32.04 27.14
C GLY A 26 22.22 -32.33 26.63
N LEU A 27 22.33 -32.91 25.43
CA LEU A 27 23.60 -33.19 24.79
C LEU A 27 24.23 -31.90 24.26
N VAL A 28 25.55 -31.77 24.40
CA VAL A 28 26.30 -30.63 23.86
C VAL A 28 26.52 -30.88 22.36
N PRO A 29 26.06 -29.99 21.44
CA PRO A 29 26.18 -30.22 20.00
C PRO A 29 27.61 -30.44 19.52
N SER A 30 28.58 -29.72 20.09
CA SER A 30 30.01 -29.89 19.76
C SER A 30 30.61 -31.22 20.21
N ALA A 31 29.92 -31.97 21.08
CA ALA A 31 30.30 -33.31 21.48
C ALA A 31 29.69 -34.41 20.58
N LEU A 32 28.80 -34.05 19.64
CA LEU A 32 28.19 -35.00 18.70
C LEU A 32 29.05 -35.13 17.46
N VAL A 33 29.46 -36.36 17.15
CA VAL A 33 30.21 -36.70 15.93
C VAL A 33 29.34 -37.59 15.05
N VAL A 34 29.15 -37.18 13.80
CA VAL A 34 28.40 -37.95 12.79
C VAL A 34 29.38 -38.46 11.75
N SER A 35 29.49 -39.79 11.61
CA SER A 35 30.30 -40.44 10.59
C SER A 35 29.43 -41.16 9.56
N ARG A 36 29.84 -41.12 8.29
CA ARG A 36 29.27 -41.94 7.21
C ARG A 36 29.98 -43.29 7.07
N ASP A 37 31.19 -43.41 7.60
CA ASP A 37 31.97 -44.63 7.62
C ASP A 37 31.77 -45.32 8.98
N VAL A 38 31.04 -46.43 8.97
CA VAL A 38 30.58 -47.12 10.18
C VAL A 38 30.82 -48.61 10.09
N VAL A 39 31.14 -49.21 11.24
CA VAL A 39 31.13 -50.67 11.42
C VAL A 39 29.89 -51.09 12.20
N GLN A 40 29.34 -52.25 11.83
CA GLN A 40 28.22 -52.84 12.56
C GLN A 40 28.73 -53.92 13.51
N LEU A 41 28.32 -53.85 14.77
CA LEU A 41 28.59 -54.89 15.75
C LEU A 41 27.28 -55.46 16.29
N ASN A 42 27.19 -56.78 16.33
CA ASN A 42 26.04 -57.49 16.88
C ASN A 42 26.41 -58.15 18.21
N CYS A 43 25.50 -58.11 19.18
CA CYS A 43 25.66 -58.85 20.41
C CYS A 43 25.65 -60.37 20.15
N SER A 44 26.60 -61.10 20.75
CA SER A 44 26.72 -62.55 20.66
C SER A 44 25.53 -63.31 21.26
N CYS A 45 24.72 -62.67 22.12
CA CYS A 45 23.58 -63.29 22.81
C CYS A 45 22.23 -62.81 22.25
N CYS A 46 21.85 -61.54 22.45
CA CYS A 46 20.54 -61.02 22.05
C CYS A 46 20.49 -60.47 20.62
N ARG A 47 21.62 -60.50 19.89
CA ARG A 47 21.74 -59.94 18.53
C ARG A 47 21.45 -58.44 18.40
N GLU A 48 21.36 -57.70 19.50
CA GLU A 48 21.28 -56.24 19.49
C GLU A 48 22.41 -55.65 18.64
N VAL A 49 22.06 -54.66 17.82
CA VAL A 49 22.96 -54.07 16.82
C VAL A 49 23.42 -52.71 17.30
N VAL A 50 24.72 -52.49 17.34
CA VAL A 50 25.33 -51.16 17.52
C VAL A 50 26.09 -50.80 16.26
N ARG A 51 25.92 -49.56 15.81
CA ARG A 51 26.68 -48.96 14.71
C ARG A 51 27.57 -47.88 15.29
N ALA A 52 28.87 -48.01 15.06
CA ALA A 52 29.87 -47.07 15.54
C ALA A 52 30.70 -46.56 14.36
N PRO A 53 31.25 -45.33 14.43
CA PRO A 53 32.23 -44.85 13.47
C PRO A 53 33.37 -45.87 13.29
N ALA A 54 33.78 -46.13 12.05
CA ALA A 54 34.73 -47.20 11.75
C ALA A 54 36.07 -47.04 12.48
N ASP A 55 36.55 -45.80 12.63
CA ASP A 55 37.74 -45.40 13.39
C ASP A 55 37.61 -45.63 14.91
N GLN A 56 36.38 -45.76 15.42
CA GLN A 56 36.07 -46.01 16.83
C GLN A 56 35.47 -47.40 17.07
N GLY A 57 35.31 -48.21 16.02
CA GLY A 57 34.74 -49.56 16.11
C GLY A 57 35.45 -50.46 17.11
N TRP A 58 36.76 -50.25 17.28
CA TRP A 58 37.58 -50.97 18.26
C TRP A 58 37.10 -50.81 19.71
N GLN A 59 36.47 -49.68 20.08
CA GLN A 59 35.93 -49.45 21.42
C GLN A 59 34.74 -50.35 21.74
N TRP A 60 34.00 -50.74 20.70
CA TRP A 60 32.81 -51.55 20.81
C TRP A 60 33.09 -53.04 20.69
N ARG A 61 34.22 -53.43 20.07
CA ARG A 61 34.62 -54.83 19.98
C ARG A 61 34.76 -55.43 21.38
N ASN A 62 33.99 -56.49 21.64
CA ASN A 62 33.95 -57.22 22.90
C ASN A 62 33.41 -56.43 24.12
N ALA A 63 32.79 -55.27 23.88
CA ALA A 63 32.10 -54.51 24.92
C ALA A 63 30.82 -55.24 25.38
N PRO A 64 30.38 -55.09 26.65
CA PRO A 64 29.14 -55.67 27.14
C PRO A 64 27.93 -55.12 26.38
N CYS A 65 26.91 -55.97 26.18
CA CYS A 65 25.65 -55.56 25.58
C CYS A 65 24.97 -54.45 26.39
N LEU A 66 24.43 -53.43 25.72
CA LEU A 66 23.70 -52.34 26.37
C LEU A 66 22.25 -52.70 26.68
N SER A 67 21.68 -53.69 25.98
CA SER A 67 20.38 -54.28 26.30
C SER A 67 20.30 -54.78 27.74
N LEU A 68 19.24 -54.38 28.43
CA LEU A 68 18.99 -54.69 29.83
C LEU A 68 18.95 -56.23 30.04
N ARG A 69 19.77 -56.74 30.97
CA ARG A 69 19.86 -58.18 31.33
C ARG A 69 20.49 -59.11 30.28
N CYS A 70 21.09 -58.56 29.23
CA CYS A 70 21.85 -59.36 28.28
C CYS A 70 23.32 -59.50 28.73
N GLU A 71 23.81 -60.74 28.85
CA GLU A 71 25.22 -61.03 29.20
C GLU A 71 26.14 -61.19 27.98
N GLY A 72 25.60 -60.97 26.77
CA GLY A 72 26.36 -61.05 25.53
C GLY A 72 27.33 -59.89 25.33
N ARG A 73 28.16 -60.00 24.29
CA ARG A 73 29.18 -59.01 23.93
C ARG A 73 29.14 -58.69 22.45
N TYR A 74 29.47 -57.46 22.08
CA TYR A 74 29.43 -57.02 20.69
C TYR A 74 30.60 -57.60 19.88
N GLN A 75 30.27 -58.15 18.71
CA GLN A 75 31.21 -58.67 17.73
C GLN A 75 30.94 -58.01 16.39
N GLU A 76 31.99 -57.63 15.69
CA GLU A 76 31.87 -57.03 14.36
C GLU A 76 31.34 -58.07 13.37
N VAL A 77 30.43 -57.63 12.50
CA VAL A 77 29.81 -58.48 11.49
C VAL A 77 30.01 -57.82 10.14
N ASP A 78 30.49 -58.61 9.17
CA ASP A 78 30.61 -58.16 7.79
C ASP A 78 29.24 -57.76 7.24
N ASN A 79 29.21 -56.57 6.67
CA ASN A 79 27.99 -55.87 6.30
C ASN A 79 27.34 -56.51 5.06
N MET A 80 26.21 -57.21 5.26
CA MET A 80 25.19 -57.36 4.22
C MET A 80 23.81 -57.07 4.82
N ALA A 81 23.58 -55.82 5.23
CA ALA A 81 22.21 -55.33 5.40
C ALA A 81 21.53 -55.24 4.02
N THR A 82 21.03 -56.38 3.52
CA THR A 82 20.00 -56.36 2.47
C THR A 82 18.70 -55.99 3.15
N TRP A 83 18.20 -54.78 2.90
CA TRP A 83 16.82 -54.41 3.24
C TRP A 83 15.88 -55.38 2.52
N ARG A 84 15.39 -56.40 3.23
CA ARG A 84 14.37 -57.31 2.69
C ARG A 84 13.01 -56.74 3.04
N TRP A 85 12.32 -56.23 2.03
CA TRP A 85 10.94 -55.74 2.09
C TRP A 85 9.98 -56.74 2.77
N GLU A 86 10.32 -58.03 2.73
CA GLU A 86 9.56 -59.16 3.30
C GLU A 86 9.35 -59.12 4.82
N ASN A 87 10.20 -58.40 5.58
CA ASN A 87 10.15 -58.36 7.05
C ASN A 87 9.72 -57.00 7.63
N MET A 88 9.28 -56.07 6.78
CA MET A 88 8.73 -54.80 7.27
C MET A 88 7.23 -54.94 7.54
N ASP A 89 6.80 -54.50 8.72
CA ASP A 89 5.38 -54.29 9.00
C ASP A 89 4.90 -53.12 8.13
N ILE A 90 4.24 -53.45 7.01
CA ILE A 90 3.63 -52.45 6.12
C ILE A 90 2.39 -51.91 6.82
N ALA A 91 2.53 -50.75 7.48
CA ALA A 91 1.41 -49.98 7.97
C ALA A 91 0.84 -49.14 6.83
N ARG A 92 -0.43 -49.35 6.47
CA ARG A 92 -1.13 -48.50 5.51
C ARG A 92 -1.40 -47.14 6.15
N VAL A 93 -1.01 -46.05 5.49
CA VAL A 93 -1.40 -44.70 5.91
C VAL A 93 -2.87 -44.49 5.56
N GLN A 94 -3.69 -44.25 6.57
CA GLN A 94 -5.10 -43.92 6.45
C GLN A 94 -5.30 -42.51 7.01
N GLY A 95 -5.27 -41.53 6.11
CA GLY A 95 -5.51 -40.13 6.41
C GLY A 95 -7.00 -39.80 6.51
N ALA A 96 -7.35 -38.87 7.39
CA ALA A 96 -8.64 -38.20 7.39
C ALA A 96 -8.49 -36.72 7.78
N GLU A 97 -9.45 -35.89 7.39
CA GLU A 97 -9.48 -34.50 7.83
C GLU A 97 -10.27 -34.31 9.11
N HIS A 98 -9.94 -33.28 9.88
CA HIS A 98 -10.70 -32.87 11.06
C HIS A 98 -10.89 -31.35 11.05
N THR A 99 -12.01 -30.90 10.51
CA THR A 99 -12.29 -29.48 10.28
C THR A 99 -13.66 -29.09 10.82
N GLY A 100 -13.91 -27.78 10.96
CA GLY A 100 -15.23 -27.26 11.36
C GLY A 100 -16.32 -27.44 10.30
N LEU A 101 -15.96 -27.88 9.08
CA LEU A 101 -16.87 -28.09 7.96
C LEU A 101 -17.55 -29.46 7.99
N LEU A 102 -16.97 -30.42 8.72
CA LEU A 102 -17.54 -31.74 8.88
C LEU A 102 -18.71 -31.73 9.84
N SER A 103 -19.68 -32.62 9.61
CA SER A 103 -20.78 -32.83 10.55
C SER A 103 -20.25 -33.30 11.90
N ARG A 104 -21.02 -33.06 12.96
CA ARG A 104 -20.65 -33.53 14.31
C ARG A 104 -20.46 -35.05 14.34
N GLU A 105 -21.34 -35.80 13.68
CA GLU A 105 -21.29 -37.26 13.64
C GLU A 105 -20.00 -37.77 12.97
N ASP A 106 -19.61 -37.16 11.84
CA ASP A 106 -18.38 -37.52 11.11
C ASP A 106 -17.11 -37.21 11.92
N ARG A 107 -17.10 -36.07 12.63
CA ARG A 107 -15.98 -35.70 13.51
C ARG A 107 -15.82 -36.68 14.66
N GLU A 108 -16.91 -37.00 15.36
CA GLU A 108 -16.87 -37.95 16.47
C GLU A 108 -16.47 -39.36 16.00
N ALA A 109 -16.87 -39.78 14.80
CA ALA A 109 -16.45 -41.04 14.21
C ALA A 109 -14.95 -41.06 13.87
N THR A 110 -14.45 -39.97 13.28
CA THR A 110 -13.03 -39.77 12.95
C THR A 110 -12.15 -39.80 14.20
N GLU A 111 -12.53 -39.06 15.23
CA GLU A 111 -11.87 -39.03 16.54
C GLU A 111 -11.82 -40.44 17.18
N LYS A 112 -12.94 -41.16 17.24
CA LYS A 112 -12.99 -42.52 17.79
C LYS A 112 -12.09 -43.49 17.03
N SER A 113 -12.07 -43.40 15.69
CA SER A 113 -11.23 -44.25 14.83
C SER A 113 -9.75 -43.99 15.07
N PHE A 114 -9.35 -42.73 15.23
CA PHE A 114 -7.96 -42.34 15.49
C PHE A 114 -7.50 -42.70 16.92
N TYR A 115 -8.33 -42.44 17.94
CA TYR A 115 -7.93 -42.62 19.35
C TYR A 115 -7.92 -44.08 19.81
N ARG A 116 -8.86 -44.89 19.31
CA ARG A 116 -9.05 -46.27 19.79
C ARG A 116 -8.75 -47.31 18.72
N GLY A 117 -8.33 -46.87 17.55
CA GLY A 117 -8.07 -47.73 16.42
C GLY A 117 -6.75 -48.46 16.49
N ASN A 118 -6.82 -49.76 16.31
CA ASN A 118 -5.68 -50.66 16.30
C ASN A 118 -5.74 -51.67 15.13
N GLN A 119 -6.68 -51.48 14.21
CA GLN A 119 -6.78 -52.24 12.97
C GLN A 119 -6.06 -51.50 11.82
N PRO A 120 -5.57 -52.20 10.78
CA PRO A 120 -4.86 -51.58 9.65
C PRO A 120 -5.67 -50.57 8.83
N TRP A 121 -6.99 -50.58 8.92
CA TRP A 121 -7.90 -49.65 8.22
C TRP A 121 -8.36 -48.48 9.10
N ASN A 122 -7.91 -48.41 10.35
CA ASN A 122 -8.21 -47.28 11.21
C ASN A 122 -7.36 -46.07 10.84
N ILE A 123 -7.90 -44.89 11.14
CA ILE A 123 -7.26 -43.62 10.82
C ILE A 123 -6.00 -43.49 11.68
N ASN A 124 -4.86 -43.25 11.05
CA ASN A 124 -3.56 -43.09 11.71
C ASN A 124 -2.83 -41.81 11.31
N LEU A 125 -3.48 -40.96 10.48
CA LEU A 125 -3.04 -39.61 10.14
C LEU A 125 -4.25 -38.67 10.14
N LEU A 126 -4.17 -37.56 10.86
CA LEU A 126 -5.20 -36.52 10.87
C LEU A 126 -4.66 -35.20 10.31
N SER A 127 -5.33 -34.69 9.29
CA SER A 127 -5.14 -33.32 8.80
C SER A 127 -6.16 -32.41 9.48
N ALA A 128 -5.73 -31.69 10.51
CA ALA A 128 -6.62 -30.86 11.33
C ALA A 128 -6.41 -29.36 11.13
N THR A 129 -7.50 -28.59 11.25
CA THR A 129 -7.45 -27.14 11.41
C THR A 129 -7.32 -26.79 12.91
N PRO A 130 -7.50 -25.53 13.37
CA PRO A 130 -7.48 -25.22 14.81
C PRO A 130 -8.52 -25.96 15.67
N THR A 131 -9.37 -26.79 15.09
CA THR A 131 -10.32 -27.66 15.81
C THR A 131 -9.68 -28.61 16.81
N LEU A 132 -8.41 -29.01 16.59
CA LEU A 132 -7.63 -29.83 17.54
C LEU A 132 -6.54 -29.01 18.25
N GLU A 133 -6.49 -27.69 18.07
CA GLU A 133 -5.45 -26.83 18.63
C GLU A 133 -5.64 -26.59 20.14
N MET A 134 -6.88 -26.58 20.64
CA MET A 134 -7.22 -26.27 22.04
C MET A 134 -8.08 -27.34 22.70
N GLY A 135 -7.86 -27.60 23.99
CA GLY A 135 -8.78 -28.33 24.87
C GLY A 135 -8.90 -29.85 24.73
N ILE A 136 -8.50 -30.45 23.61
CA ILE A 136 -8.68 -31.90 23.37
C ILE A 136 -7.39 -32.67 23.65
N ASP A 137 -7.51 -33.78 24.37
CA ASP A 137 -6.43 -34.76 24.55
C ASP A 137 -6.50 -35.80 23.43
N VAL A 138 -5.44 -35.88 22.64
CA VAL A 138 -5.38 -36.66 21.39
C VAL A 138 -4.80 -38.07 21.66
N GLY A 139 -4.73 -38.50 22.92
CA GLY A 139 -4.25 -39.82 23.32
C GLY A 139 -2.73 -39.99 23.14
N ASP A 140 -2.32 -41.07 22.48
CA ASP A 140 -0.91 -41.50 22.31
C ASP A 140 -0.21 -40.75 21.14
N LEU A 141 -0.62 -39.51 20.86
CA LEU A 141 -0.05 -38.73 19.76
C LEU A 141 1.45 -38.50 19.99
N SER A 142 2.28 -39.14 19.18
CA SER A 142 3.74 -39.09 19.28
C SER A 142 4.37 -38.10 18.30
N THR A 143 3.65 -37.72 17.25
CA THR A 143 4.18 -36.88 16.15
C THR A 143 3.18 -35.80 15.75
N VAL A 144 3.65 -34.57 15.61
CA VAL A 144 2.91 -33.45 15.01
C VAL A 144 3.68 -32.90 13.83
N LEU A 145 2.99 -32.77 12.69
CA LEU A 145 3.49 -32.12 11.50
C LEU A 145 2.72 -30.81 11.30
N LEU A 146 3.43 -29.69 11.34
CA LEU A 146 2.92 -28.37 10.98
C LEU A 146 3.32 -28.10 9.52
N CYS A 147 2.34 -28.04 8.62
CA CYS A 147 2.59 -27.84 7.18
C CYS A 147 2.92 -26.39 6.80
N SER A 148 2.90 -25.47 7.77
CA SER A 148 3.37 -24.09 7.64
C SER A 148 3.77 -23.56 9.02
N VAL A 149 4.54 -22.48 9.08
CA VAL A 149 4.83 -21.83 10.37
C VAL A 149 3.53 -21.20 10.90
N PRO A 150 3.05 -21.57 12.11
CA PRO A 150 1.83 -21.02 12.70
C PRO A 150 1.86 -19.50 12.86
N PRO A 151 0.70 -18.83 12.83
CA PRO A 151 0.61 -17.36 12.81
C PRO A 151 1.21 -16.63 14.03
N ALA A 152 1.21 -17.28 15.19
CA ALA A 152 1.76 -16.73 16.43
C ALA A 152 2.37 -17.84 17.30
N GLN A 153 3.25 -17.43 18.20
CA GLN A 153 3.98 -18.36 19.09
C GLN A 153 3.03 -19.15 19.99
N ALA A 154 1.94 -18.52 20.44
CA ALA A 154 0.91 -19.20 21.21
C ALA A 154 0.26 -20.35 20.42
N ASN A 155 -0.04 -20.16 19.13
CA ASN A 155 -0.59 -21.22 18.28
C ASN A 155 0.44 -22.35 18.10
N TYR A 156 1.70 -22.01 17.87
CA TYR A 156 2.78 -22.98 17.73
C TYR A 156 2.88 -23.88 18.97
N LEU A 157 3.02 -23.28 20.15
CA LEU A 157 3.14 -24.00 21.42
C LEU A 157 1.90 -24.85 21.72
N GLN A 158 0.69 -24.35 21.43
CA GLN A 158 -0.56 -25.10 21.62
C GLN A 158 -0.67 -26.32 20.69
N ARG A 159 -0.20 -26.21 19.45
CA ARG A 159 -0.26 -27.30 18.45
C ARG A 159 0.78 -28.38 18.73
N ILE A 160 2.05 -28.01 18.94
CA ILE A 160 3.10 -29.01 19.24
C ILE A 160 2.88 -29.66 20.61
N GLY A 161 2.31 -28.92 21.57
CA GLY A 161 1.97 -29.42 22.91
C GLY A 161 0.82 -30.43 22.94
N ARG A 162 0.29 -30.82 21.77
CA ARG A 162 -0.64 -31.95 21.62
C ARG A 162 0.11 -33.28 21.61
N ALA A 163 1.35 -33.32 21.12
CA ALA A 163 2.15 -34.54 21.12
C ALA A 163 2.87 -34.77 22.45
N GLY A 164 3.17 -36.04 22.75
CA GLY A 164 4.02 -36.43 23.88
C GLY A 164 3.38 -36.26 25.26
N ARG A 165 2.05 -36.12 25.37
CA ARG A 165 1.36 -35.91 26.66
C ARG A 165 1.41 -37.10 27.61
N LYS A 166 1.48 -38.31 27.08
CA LYS A 166 1.51 -39.55 27.87
C LYS A 166 2.91 -39.92 28.34
N ASP A 167 3.87 -39.89 27.42
CA ASP A 167 5.21 -40.44 27.64
C ASP A 167 6.32 -39.37 27.74
N GLY A 168 5.98 -38.11 27.48
CA GLY A 168 6.91 -36.97 27.49
C GLY A 168 7.77 -36.82 26.23
N ASN A 169 7.76 -37.79 25.31
CA ASN A 169 8.52 -37.75 24.07
C ASN A 169 7.61 -37.42 22.88
N ALA A 170 8.04 -36.50 22.01
CA ALA A 170 7.33 -36.12 20.80
C ALA A 170 8.30 -35.77 19.66
N LEU A 171 7.91 -36.09 18.43
CA LEU A 171 8.53 -35.58 17.21
C LEU A 171 7.67 -34.45 16.65
N ASN A 172 8.21 -33.23 16.63
CA ASN A 172 7.52 -32.07 16.07
C ASN A 172 8.28 -31.60 14.82
N ILE A 173 7.60 -31.59 13.67
CA ILE A 173 8.16 -31.15 12.40
C ILE A 173 7.38 -29.91 11.96
N THR A 174 8.09 -28.85 11.60
CA THR A 174 7.49 -27.64 10.99
C THR A 174 8.09 -27.45 9.61
N VAL A 175 7.23 -27.39 8.61
CA VAL A 175 7.60 -27.07 7.23
C VAL A 175 7.47 -25.56 7.08
N ALA A 176 8.59 -24.88 6.78
CA ALA A 176 8.59 -23.47 6.45
C ALA A 176 8.41 -23.30 4.94
N GLU A 177 7.38 -22.55 4.54
CA GLU A 177 7.16 -22.21 3.14
C GLU A 177 8.08 -21.05 2.69
N GLY A 178 8.14 -20.79 1.38
CA GLY A 178 8.91 -19.68 0.81
C GLY A 178 8.28 -18.29 1.02
N ASN A 179 7.45 -18.10 2.06
CA ASN A 179 6.76 -16.85 2.33
C ASN A 179 7.54 -16.00 3.37
N PRO A 180 7.37 -14.65 3.41
CA PRO A 180 8.20 -13.79 4.27
C PRO A 180 8.10 -14.08 5.78
N HIS A 181 6.95 -14.56 6.25
CA HIS A 181 6.76 -14.94 7.65
C HIS A 181 7.53 -16.21 8.00
N ASP A 182 7.38 -17.24 7.18
CA ASP A 182 8.02 -18.52 7.38
C ASP A 182 9.54 -18.39 7.24
N GLN A 183 10.03 -17.58 6.31
CA GLN A 183 11.45 -17.26 6.16
C GLN A 183 12.03 -16.59 7.41
N PHE A 184 11.33 -15.60 7.98
CA PHE A 184 11.76 -14.94 9.23
C PHE A 184 11.95 -15.95 10.37
N PHE A 185 10.99 -16.84 10.59
CA PHE A 185 11.06 -17.85 11.66
C PHE A 185 11.91 -19.08 11.28
N PHE A 186 12.23 -19.26 10.00
CA PHE A 186 13.22 -20.24 9.57
C PHE A 186 14.64 -19.76 9.90
N GLU A 187 14.92 -18.46 9.75
CA GLU A 187 16.16 -17.82 10.19
C GLU A 187 16.24 -17.74 11.72
N GLU A 188 15.12 -17.42 12.39
CA GLU A 188 15.04 -17.23 13.85
C GLU A 188 14.08 -18.24 14.54
N PRO A 189 14.34 -19.56 14.48
CA PRO A 189 13.39 -20.57 14.96
C PRO A 189 13.19 -20.54 16.48
N LEU A 190 14.18 -20.06 17.23
CA LEU A 190 14.07 -19.87 18.68
C LEU A 190 13.06 -18.79 19.05
N GLU A 191 12.86 -17.76 18.21
CA GLU A 191 11.87 -16.70 18.49
C GLU A 191 10.42 -17.24 18.43
N MET A 192 10.15 -18.20 17.54
CA MET A 192 8.87 -18.91 17.50
C MET A 192 8.69 -19.87 18.69
N MET A 193 9.75 -20.61 19.04
CA MET A 193 9.69 -21.64 20.08
C MET A 193 9.72 -21.09 21.52
N GLN A 194 10.45 -20.01 21.76
CA GLN A 194 10.63 -19.40 23.09
C GLN A 194 9.79 -18.14 23.29
N GLY A 195 8.97 -17.76 22.31
CA GLY A 195 8.18 -16.53 22.34
C GLY A 195 7.25 -16.43 23.56
N GLN A 196 7.06 -15.19 24.03
CA GLN A 196 6.19 -14.92 25.17
C GLN A 196 4.72 -15.06 24.78
N VAL A 197 4.01 -15.96 25.44
CA VAL A 197 2.55 -16.04 25.36
C VAL A 197 1.95 -14.94 26.24
N GLN A 198 1.53 -13.85 25.60
CA GLN A 198 0.84 -12.76 26.29
C GLN A 198 -0.56 -13.21 26.75
N ALA A 199 -0.93 -12.86 27.98
CA ALA A 199 -2.30 -13.08 28.45
C ALA A 199 -3.26 -12.20 27.63
N PRO A 200 -4.39 -12.75 27.14
CA PRO A 200 -5.37 -11.95 26.41
C PRO A 200 -6.03 -10.95 27.37
N GLY A 201 -6.00 -9.68 27.01
CA GLY A 201 -6.82 -8.64 27.64
C GLY A 201 -8.27 -8.77 27.22
N VAL A 202 -9.16 -8.39 28.13
CA VAL A 202 -10.61 -8.35 27.89
C VAL A 202 -11.08 -6.91 28.04
N PHE A 203 -11.65 -6.36 26.98
CA PHE A 203 -12.26 -5.03 27.01
C PHE A 203 -13.71 -5.14 27.49
N LEU A 204 -13.95 -4.80 28.76
CA LEU A 204 -15.24 -4.99 29.41
C LEU A 204 -16.31 -3.98 28.99
N ASN A 205 -15.95 -2.82 28.41
CA ASN A 205 -16.91 -1.80 27.95
C ASN A 205 -17.40 -2.03 26.50
N ALA A 206 -17.20 -3.22 25.93
CA ALA A 206 -17.70 -3.57 24.60
C ALA A 206 -19.24 -3.72 24.60
N THR A 207 -19.97 -2.60 24.40
CA THR A 207 -21.44 -2.56 24.53
C THR A 207 -22.13 -3.63 23.68
N ALA A 208 -21.70 -3.88 22.44
CA ALA A 208 -22.34 -4.87 21.57
C ALA A 208 -22.21 -6.31 22.09
N ILE A 209 -21.12 -6.64 22.81
CA ILE A 209 -20.96 -7.95 23.46
C ILE A 209 -21.86 -8.00 24.70
N LEU A 210 -21.86 -6.94 25.50
CA LEU A 210 -22.67 -6.84 26.70
C LEU A 210 -24.17 -6.88 26.41
N GLU A 211 -24.65 -6.26 25.32
CA GLU A 211 -26.06 -6.32 24.89
C GLU A 211 -26.51 -7.78 24.64
N ARG A 212 -25.68 -8.56 23.94
CA ARG A 212 -25.96 -9.98 23.65
C ARG A 212 -25.91 -10.83 24.91
N GLN A 213 -24.91 -10.60 25.77
CA GLN A 213 -24.82 -11.27 27.07
C GLN A 213 -25.98 -10.89 27.99
N LEU A 214 -26.45 -9.65 27.92
CA LEU A 214 -27.62 -9.18 28.65
C LEU A 214 -28.90 -9.83 28.12
N ALA A 215 -29.05 -10.00 26.81
CA ALA A 215 -30.17 -10.75 26.23
C ALA A 215 -30.18 -12.23 26.67
N ALA A 216 -29.01 -12.88 26.70
CA ALA A 216 -28.87 -14.23 27.26
C ALA A 216 -29.18 -14.27 28.76
N PHE A 217 -28.70 -13.29 29.52
CA PHE A 217 -28.97 -13.15 30.95
C PHE A 217 -30.47 -12.93 31.24
N CYS A 218 -31.19 -12.19 30.39
CA CYS A 218 -32.64 -12.08 30.44
C CYS A 218 -33.32 -13.45 30.26
N MET A 219 -32.88 -14.25 29.29
CA MET A 219 -33.41 -15.60 29.07
C MET A 219 -33.12 -16.54 30.24
N ASP A 220 -31.90 -16.51 30.78
CA ASP A 220 -31.52 -17.34 31.93
C ASP A 220 -32.34 -17.00 33.18
N ASN A 221 -32.52 -15.71 33.50
CA ASN A 221 -33.34 -15.30 34.63
C ASN A 221 -34.81 -15.65 34.44
N TRP A 222 -35.32 -15.51 33.21
CA TRP A 222 -36.67 -15.97 32.87
C TRP A 222 -36.81 -17.48 33.08
N VAL A 223 -35.86 -18.28 32.60
CA VAL A 223 -35.91 -19.75 32.77
C VAL A 223 -35.82 -20.16 34.24
N LYS A 224 -34.99 -19.48 35.05
CA LYS A 224 -34.88 -19.71 36.50
C LYS A 224 -36.19 -19.51 37.27
N THR A 225 -37.17 -18.78 36.71
CA THR A 225 -38.51 -18.66 37.33
C THR A 225 -39.31 -19.96 37.30
N GLY A 226 -38.81 -21.01 36.65
CA GLY A 226 -39.46 -22.32 36.58
C GLY A 226 -40.41 -22.48 35.41
N VAL A 227 -40.18 -21.76 34.30
CA VAL A 227 -40.98 -21.91 33.08
C VAL A 227 -40.88 -23.35 32.53
N PRO A 228 -41.97 -23.90 31.97
CA PRO A 228 -41.92 -25.25 31.39
C PRO A 228 -41.01 -25.27 30.16
N GLU A 229 -40.42 -26.41 29.85
CA GLU A 229 -39.55 -26.60 28.67
C GLU A 229 -40.26 -26.21 27.35
N SER A 230 -41.58 -26.37 27.29
CA SER A 230 -42.41 -25.96 26.15
C SER A 230 -42.59 -24.45 26.00
N ALA A 231 -42.11 -23.62 26.94
CA ALA A 231 -42.22 -22.17 26.88
C ALA A 231 -41.32 -21.54 25.81
N ILE A 232 -40.22 -22.22 25.44
CA ILE A 232 -39.35 -21.85 24.32
C ILE A 232 -39.77 -22.68 23.11
N CYS A 233 -40.07 -22.02 22.00
CA CYS A 233 -40.41 -22.73 20.77
C CYS A 233 -39.17 -23.44 20.19
N LYS A 234 -39.36 -24.59 19.55
CA LYS A 234 -38.25 -25.34 18.93
C LYS A 234 -37.78 -24.68 17.63
N ASN A 235 -38.70 -24.11 16.86
CA ASN A 235 -38.41 -23.58 15.54
C ASN A 235 -39.02 -22.20 15.29
N VAL A 236 -38.44 -21.51 14.31
CA VAL A 236 -38.82 -20.16 13.90
C VAL A 236 -40.27 -20.08 13.44
N LYS A 237 -40.81 -21.14 12.81
CA LYS A 237 -42.21 -21.20 12.39
C LYS A 237 -43.18 -20.78 13.50
N GLN A 238 -42.98 -21.27 14.72
CA GLN A 238 -43.86 -20.95 15.84
C GLN A 238 -43.82 -19.46 16.22
N MET A 239 -42.64 -18.82 16.16
CA MET A 239 -42.51 -17.37 16.41
C MET A 239 -43.21 -16.53 15.34
N LEU A 240 -43.05 -16.94 14.07
CA LEU A 240 -43.70 -16.26 12.95
C LEU A 240 -45.21 -16.41 13.02
N ASP A 241 -45.70 -17.59 13.35
CA ASP A 241 -47.13 -17.86 13.49
C ASP A 241 -47.73 -17.00 14.64
N GLU A 242 -47.03 -16.84 15.78
CA GLU A 242 -47.46 -15.92 16.85
C GLU A 242 -47.62 -14.47 16.34
N LEU A 243 -46.64 -13.95 15.58
CA LEU A 243 -46.70 -12.61 14.99
C LEU A 243 -47.79 -12.48 13.92
N GLU A 244 -47.90 -13.44 12.99
CA GLU A 244 -48.86 -13.41 11.87
C GLU A 244 -50.31 -13.53 12.33
N PHE A 245 -50.57 -14.39 13.32
CA PHE A 245 -51.92 -14.60 13.86
C PHE A 245 -52.26 -13.67 15.03
N GLY A 246 -51.36 -12.75 15.39
CA GLY A 246 -51.55 -11.82 16.51
C GLY A 246 -51.66 -12.51 17.87
N ARG A 247 -51.16 -13.74 17.99
CA ARG A 247 -51.11 -14.49 19.24
C ARG A 247 -49.85 -14.01 19.97
N LYS A 248 -50.02 -13.29 21.08
CA LYS A 248 -48.91 -12.78 21.92
C LYS A 248 -48.78 -13.60 23.20
N SER A 249 -49.01 -14.91 23.08
CA SER A 249 -49.08 -15.84 24.22
C SER A 249 -47.86 -16.74 24.31
N GLY A 250 -47.29 -17.13 23.17
CA GLY A 250 -46.10 -17.96 23.07
C GLY A 250 -44.81 -17.16 22.91
N PHE A 251 -43.74 -17.89 22.59
CA PHE A 251 -42.41 -17.31 22.36
C PHE A 251 -42.36 -16.51 21.04
N PRO A 252 -41.68 -15.35 20.99
CA PRO A 252 -40.89 -14.72 22.06
C PRO A 252 -41.69 -13.79 22.99
N TYR A 253 -42.98 -13.56 22.77
CA TYR A 253 -43.75 -12.55 23.53
C TYR A 253 -43.90 -12.83 25.03
N ASN A 254 -43.90 -14.09 25.43
CA ASN A 254 -43.86 -14.49 26.84
C ASN A 254 -42.55 -14.04 27.54
N LEU A 255 -41.41 -14.16 26.87
CA LEU A 255 -40.12 -13.64 27.31
C LEU A 255 -40.10 -12.10 27.29
N LEU A 256 -40.60 -11.49 26.21
CA LEU A 256 -40.62 -10.02 26.09
C LEU A 256 -41.42 -9.37 27.23
N ARG A 257 -42.57 -9.94 27.61
CA ARG A 257 -43.37 -9.49 28.76
C ARG A 257 -42.60 -9.59 30.08
N TYR A 258 -41.83 -10.66 30.27
CA TYR A 258 -40.98 -10.82 31.44
C TYR A 258 -39.89 -9.73 31.48
N ILE A 259 -39.24 -9.45 30.35
CA ILE A 259 -38.23 -8.40 30.24
C ILE A 259 -38.85 -7.03 30.55
N GLU A 260 -40.00 -6.70 29.95
CA GLU A 260 -40.71 -5.44 30.22
C GLU A 260 -41.07 -5.27 31.71
N GLN A 261 -41.44 -6.36 32.40
CA GLN A 261 -41.81 -6.31 33.81
C GLN A 261 -40.60 -6.17 34.75
N TYR A 262 -39.46 -6.81 34.44
CA TYR A 262 -38.31 -6.94 35.35
C TYR A 262 -37.03 -6.24 34.87
N HIS A 263 -37.08 -5.43 33.80
CA HIS A 263 -35.90 -4.82 33.18
C HIS A 263 -34.98 -4.05 34.15
N ALA A 264 -35.54 -3.31 35.11
CA ALA A 264 -34.76 -2.52 36.06
C ALA A 264 -33.96 -3.42 37.03
N GLU A 265 -34.58 -4.49 37.50
CA GLU A 265 -33.95 -5.48 38.38
C GLU A 265 -32.88 -6.27 37.60
N ILE A 266 -33.19 -6.71 36.39
CA ILE A 266 -32.27 -7.44 35.52
C ILE A 266 -31.04 -6.58 35.20
N ALA A 267 -31.24 -5.31 34.83
CA ALA A 267 -30.14 -4.38 34.56
C ALA A 267 -29.24 -4.17 35.79
N ALA A 268 -29.83 -4.00 36.98
CA ALA A 268 -29.08 -3.85 38.22
C ALA A 268 -28.28 -5.11 38.56
N GLN A 269 -28.89 -6.30 38.45
CA GLN A 269 -28.21 -7.57 38.68
C GLN A 269 -27.07 -7.80 37.68
N PHE A 270 -27.28 -7.51 36.39
CA PHE A 270 -26.26 -7.68 35.36
C PHE A 270 -25.09 -6.71 35.55
N THR A 271 -25.38 -5.43 35.79
CA THR A 271 -24.32 -4.42 36.02
C THR A 271 -23.54 -4.65 37.31
N ALA A 272 -24.15 -5.26 38.33
CA ALA A 272 -23.45 -5.64 39.56
C ALA A 272 -22.37 -6.73 39.33
N ILE A 273 -22.46 -7.52 38.26
CA ILE A 273 -21.41 -8.48 37.87
C ILE A 273 -20.13 -7.76 37.46
N PHE A 274 -20.24 -6.53 36.95
CA PHE A 274 -19.14 -5.76 36.39
C PHE A 274 -19.01 -4.38 37.09
N PRO A 275 -18.38 -4.33 38.29
CA PRO A 275 -18.34 -3.12 39.11
C PRO A 275 -17.62 -1.94 38.44
N ASP A 276 -16.72 -2.22 37.50
CA ASP A 276 -15.88 -1.24 36.81
C ASP A 276 -16.45 -0.75 35.46
N LEU A 277 -17.69 -1.11 35.11
CA LEU A 277 -18.32 -0.61 33.88
C LEU A 277 -18.45 0.91 33.90
N ALA A 278 -18.15 1.56 32.78
CA ALA A 278 -18.35 3.00 32.62
C ALA A 278 -19.83 3.38 32.78
N ALA A 279 -20.09 4.57 33.32
CA ALA A 279 -21.46 5.05 33.60
C ALA A 279 -22.34 5.11 32.32
N GLU A 280 -21.75 5.53 31.19
CA GLU A 280 -22.43 5.58 29.90
C GLU A 280 -22.79 4.18 29.38
N THR A 281 -21.90 3.19 29.55
CA THR A 281 -22.18 1.80 29.17
C THR A 281 -23.35 1.25 29.99
N ARG A 282 -23.41 1.54 31.29
CA ARG A 282 -24.55 1.17 32.14
C ARG A 282 -25.85 1.82 31.65
N GLN A 283 -25.80 3.10 31.27
CA GLN A 283 -26.94 3.81 30.73
C GLN A 283 -27.39 3.22 29.37
N GLN A 284 -26.45 2.89 28.48
CA GLN A 284 -26.75 2.24 27.19
C GLN A 284 -27.41 0.87 27.39
N LEU A 285 -26.91 0.04 28.30
CA LEU A 285 -27.52 -1.26 28.62
C LEU A 285 -28.94 -1.11 29.18
N LEU A 286 -29.17 -0.07 29.98
CA LEU A 286 -30.51 0.24 30.48
C LEU A 286 -31.43 0.69 29.33
N SER A 287 -30.94 1.60 28.46
CA SER A 287 -31.65 2.04 27.25
C SER A 287 -31.92 0.89 26.28
N TYR A 288 -31.05 -0.11 26.21
CA TYR A 288 -31.25 -1.32 25.42
C TYR A 288 -32.45 -2.14 25.91
N LEU A 289 -32.72 -2.18 27.23
CA LEU A 289 -33.89 -2.87 27.76
C LEU A 289 -35.16 -2.01 27.74
N GLN A 290 -35.08 -0.74 28.12
CA GLN A 290 -36.23 0.16 28.27
C GLN A 290 -36.69 0.81 26.95
N GLY A 291 -35.77 0.96 25.99
CA GLY A 291 -35.93 1.84 24.83
C GLY A 291 -35.54 3.28 25.14
N ALA A 292 -34.91 3.95 24.18
CA ALA A 292 -34.55 5.37 24.25
C ALA A 292 -34.78 6.07 22.90
N PRO A 293 -35.01 7.39 22.85
CA PRO A 293 -35.14 8.12 21.59
C PRO A 293 -33.90 7.92 20.71
N GLY A 294 -34.10 7.41 19.49
CA GLY A 294 -33.00 7.15 18.54
C GLY A 294 -32.28 5.80 18.71
N GLN A 295 -32.59 5.00 19.74
CA GLN A 295 -32.00 3.65 19.92
C GLN A 295 -33.08 2.56 20.01
N ARG A 296 -32.85 1.46 19.28
CA ARG A 296 -33.77 0.32 19.27
C ARG A 296 -33.55 -0.57 20.49
N SER A 297 -34.60 -0.80 21.27
CA SER A 297 -34.58 -1.73 22.42
C SER A 297 -34.47 -3.19 21.96
N LEU A 298 -34.08 -4.10 22.85
CA LEU A 298 -34.07 -5.55 22.61
C LEU A 298 -35.42 -6.04 22.08
N VAL A 299 -36.52 -5.55 22.65
CA VAL A 299 -37.88 -5.87 22.21
C VAL A 299 -38.09 -5.45 20.75
N GLN A 300 -37.73 -4.21 20.41
CA GLN A 300 -37.88 -3.68 19.06
C GLN A 300 -37.01 -4.42 18.05
N ARG A 301 -35.77 -4.79 18.42
CA ARG A 301 -34.86 -5.57 17.56
C ARG A 301 -35.42 -6.96 17.26
N ILE A 302 -35.96 -7.66 18.26
CA ILE A 302 -36.60 -8.97 18.07
C ILE A 302 -37.84 -8.84 17.17
N GLU A 303 -38.70 -7.85 17.42
CA GLU A 303 -39.90 -7.64 16.61
C GLU A 303 -39.57 -7.28 15.16
N GLU A 304 -38.55 -6.46 14.92
CA GLU A 304 -38.12 -6.07 13.58
C GLU A 304 -37.53 -7.27 12.81
N ALA A 305 -36.65 -8.05 13.43
CA ALA A 305 -36.10 -9.26 12.83
C ALA A 305 -37.22 -10.24 12.44
N LEU A 306 -38.22 -10.42 13.31
CA LEU A 306 -39.40 -11.24 12.98
C LEU A 306 -40.27 -10.62 11.88
N LYS A 307 -40.47 -9.30 11.85
CA LYS A 307 -41.25 -8.62 10.80
C LYS A 307 -40.62 -8.82 9.43
N LEU A 308 -39.30 -8.57 9.30
CA LEU A 308 -38.56 -8.79 8.07
C LEU A 308 -38.71 -10.25 7.60
N LEU A 309 -38.56 -11.20 8.51
CA LEU A 309 -38.63 -12.61 8.17
C LEU A 309 -40.07 -13.08 7.85
N VAL A 310 -41.10 -12.44 8.41
CA VAL A 310 -42.50 -12.62 8.00
C VAL A 310 -42.74 -12.05 6.61
N GLU A 311 -42.21 -10.87 6.29
CA GLU A 311 -42.32 -10.27 4.96
C GLU A 311 -41.67 -11.16 3.89
N ASP A 312 -40.48 -11.69 4.17
CA ASP A 312 -39.80 -12.66 3.31
C ASP A 312 -40.65 -13.92 3.09
N ARG A 313 -41.15 -14.52 4.19
CA ARG A 313 -42.02 -15.70 4.12
C ARG A 313 -43.30 -15.42 3.31
N LYS A 314 -43.92 -14.25 3.48
CA LYS A 314 -45.13 -13.85 2.74
C LYS A 314 -44.84 -13.64 1.26
N SER A 315 -43.73 -12.98 0.93
CA SER A 315 -43.28 -12.78 -0.44
C SER A 315 -43.06 -14.12 -1.16
N LEU A 316 -42.33 -15.04 -0.52
CA LEU A 316 -42.10 -16.39 -1.04
C LEU A 316 -43.40 -17.18 -1.23
N ARG A 317 -44.30 -17.16 -0.24
CA ARG A 317 -45.62 -17.80 -0.35
C ARG A 317 -46.47 -17.21 -1.48
N SER A 318 -46.48 -15.90 -1.65
CA SER A 318 -47.18 -15.24 -2.76
C SER A 318 -46.67 -15.70 -4.11
N ARG A 319 -45.35 -15.84 -4.27
CA ARG A 319 -44.72 -16.40 -5.48
C ARG A 319 -45.11 -17.86 -5.70
N ILE A 320 -45.08 -18.69 -4.64
CA ILE A 320 -45.53 -20.10 -4.67
C ILE A 320 -46.98 -20.20 -5.15
N ASP A 321 -47.88 -19.36 -4.62
CA ASP A 321 -49.29 -19.38 -4.99
C ASP A 321 -49.52 -18.93 -6.44
N LYS A 322 -48.77 -17.92 -6.92
CA LYS A 322 -48.80 -17.51 -8.33
C LYS A 322 -48.34 -18.64 -9.25
N LEU A 323 -47.24 -19.31 -8.90
CA LEU A 323 -46.73 -20.45 -9.66
C LEU A 323 -47.71 -21.62 -9.64
N LYS A 324 -48.33 -21.90 -8.50
CA LYS A 324 -49.39 -22.90 -8.41
C LYS A 324 -50.55 -22.58 -9.35
N ARG A 325 -51.05 -21.34 -9.36
CA ARG A 325 -52.11 -20.93 -10.30
C ARG A 325 -51.68 -21.04 -11.76
N SER A 326 -50.41 -20.77 -12.07
CA SER A 326 -49.87 -20.95 -13.42
C SER A 326 -49.76 -22.42 -13.81
N ILE A 327 -49.34 -23.29 -12.89
CA ILE A 327 -49.36 -24.76 -13.06
C ILE A 327 -50.79 -25.23 -13.33
N ASP A 328 -51.74 -24.85 -12.47
CA ASP A 328 -53.14 -25.25 -12.61
C ASP A 328 -53.74 -24.74 -13.94
N LYS A 329 -53.36 -23.53 -14.39
CA LYS A 329 -53.78 -22.99 -15.70
C LYS A 329 -53.18 -23.78 -16.87
N LEU A 330 -51.90 -24.10 -16.78
CA LEU A 330 -51.19 -24.84 -17.81
C LEU A 330 -51.76 -26.26 -17.91
N GLU A 331 -51.99 -26.95 -16.78
CA GLU A 331 -52.62 -28.27 -16.73
C GLU A 331 -53.99 -28.33 -17.42
N ASN A 332 -54.76 -27.24 -17.34
CA ASN A 332 -56.09 -27.12 -17.95
C ASN A 332 -56.08 -26.60 -19.40
N ALA A 333 -54.92 -26.23 -19.94
CA ALA A 333 -54.78 -25.76 -21.32
C ALA A 333 -54.56 -26.93 -22.32
N PRO A 334 -54.84 -26.76 -23.63
CA PRO A 334 -54.53 -27.75 -24.65
C PRO A 334 -53.03 -28.05 -24.66
N ARG A 335 -52.64 -29.33 -24.63
CA ARG A 335 -51.24 -29.74 -24.63
C ARG A 335 -50.57 -29.40 -25.95
N ASP A 336 -49.67 -28.43 -25.92
CA ASP A 336 -48.77 -28.06 -27.03
C ASP A 336 -47.40 -28.77 -26.89
N GLN A 337 -46.48 -28.51 -27.83
CA GLN A 337 -45.12 -29.10 -27.81
C GLN A 337 -44.27 -28.67 -26.60
N ASN A 338 -44.61 -27.55 -25.94
CA ASN A 338 -43.84 -26.99 -24.82
C ASN A 338 -44.45 -27.31 -23.44
N PHE A 339 -45.67 -27.85 -23.39
CA PHE A 339 -46.39 -28.19 -22.16
C PHE A 339 -45.54 -28.92 -21.13
N ASP A 340 -44.82 -29.98 -21.54
CA ASP A 340 -44.01 -30.79 -20.61
C ASP A 340 -42.77 -30.05 -20.09
N SER A 341 -42.26 -29.06 -20.84
CA SER A 341 -41.13 -28.22 -20.43
C SER A 341 -41.60 -27.15 -19.44
N ASP A 342 -42.64 -26.41 -19.80
CA ASP A 342 -43.21 -25.34 -18.97
C ASP A 342 -43.76 -25.89 -17.65
N MET A 343 -44.37 -27.09 -17.68
CA MET A 343 -44.84 -27.78 -16.49
C MET A 343 -43.71 -28.16 -15.54
N ARG A 344 -42.59 -28.66 -16.09
CA ARG A 344 -41.38 -29.00 -15.30
C ARG A 344 -40.75 -27.76 -14.70
N GLU A 345 -40.63 -26.68 -15.45
CA GLU A 345 -40.07 -25.41 -14.97
C GLU A 345 -40.89 -24.82 -13.83
N LEU A 346 -42.21 -24.66 -14.02
CA LEU A 346 -43.09 -24.10 -13.00
C LEU A 346 -43.13 -24.98 -11.73
N THR A 347 -43.11 -26.30 -11.88
CA THR A 347 -43.12 -27.24 -10.75
C THR A 347 -41.79 -27.23 -10.00
N SER A 348 -40.67 -27.23 -10.70
CA SER A 348 -39.33 -27.10 -10.12
C SER A 348 -39.17 -25.80 -9.34
N GLU A 349 -39.63 -24.69 -9.91
CA GLU A 349 -39.63 -23.37 -9.26
C GLU A 349 -40.48 -23.37 -7.99
N ARG A 350 -41.68 -23.96 -8.04
CA ARG A 350 -42.55 -24.11 -6.86
C ARG A 350 -41.89 -24.93 -5.76
N GLN A 351 -41.25 -26.05 -6.12
CA GLN A 351 -40.55 -26.92 -5.16
C GLN A 351 -39.35 -26.22 -4.52
N ALA A 352 -38.56 -25.48 -5.28
CA ALA A 352 -37.43 -24.71 -4.76
C ALA A 352 -37.89 -23.65 -3.74
N LEU A 353 -38.91 -22.87 -4.07
CA LEU A 353 -39.46 -21.87 -3.15
C LEU A 353 -40.09 -22.53 -1.90
N MET A 354 -40.75 -23.69 -2.06
CA MET A 354 -41.27 -24.47 -0.91
C MET A 354 -40.15 -24.97 0.00
N ALA A 355 -39.03 -25.44 -0.56
CA ALA A 355 -37.88 -25.87 0.21
C ALA A 355 -37.29 -24.72 1.04
N LEU A 356 -37.18 -23.51 0.45
CA LEU A 356 -36.72 -22.32 1.17
C LEU A 356 -37.67 -21.94 2.31
N VAL A 357 -38.98 -21.95 2.09
CA VAL A 357 -39.98 -21.72 3.15
C VAL A 357 -39.87 -22.78 4.26
N ASN A 358 -39.64 -24.04 3.91
CA ASN A 358 -39.45 -25.11 4.89
C ASN A 358 -38.15 -24.93 5.68
N GLN A 359 -37.07 -24.48 5.05
CA GLN A 359 -35.81 -24.18 5.70
C GLN A 359 -35.98 -23.04 6.73
N ILE A 360 -36.64 -21.94 6.33
CA ILE A 360 -36.97 -20.84 7.23
C ILE A 360 -37.80 -21.34 8.42
N ASN A 361 -38.84 -22.14 8.15
CA ASN A 361 -39.74 -22.63 9.18
C ASN A 361 -39.07 -23.61 10.17
N ASN A 362 -38.17 -24.47 9.68
CA ASN A 362 -37.52 -25.51 10.47
C ASN A 362 -36.22 -25.03 11.15
N LYS A 363 -35.77 -23.80 10.87
CA LYS A 363 -34.63 -23.20 11.56
C LYS A 363 -34.87 -23.23 13.07
N GLN A 364 -33.87 -23.68 13.82
CA GLN A 364 -33.93 -23.74 15.28
C GLN A 364 -34.01 -22.33 15.86
N THR A 365 -34.84 -22.14 16.88
CA THR A 365 -35.09 -20.82 17.51
C THR A 365 -33.82 -20.16 18.01
N LEU A 366 -32.98 -20.90 18.73
CA LEU A 366 -31.73 -20.36 19.27
C LEU A 366 -30.75 -19.99 18.16
N ASN A 367 -30.65 -20.82 17.11
CA ASN A 367 -29.82 -20.51 15.95
C ASN A 367 -30.29 -19.23 15.25
N PHE A 368 -31.60 -19.03 15.11
CA PHE A 368 -32.12 -17.77 14.58
C PHE A 368 -31.71 -16.57 15.44
N LEU A 369 -31.89 -16.64 16.76
CA LEU A 369 -31.50 -15.55 17.66
C LEU A 369 -29.99 -15.28 17.65
N THR A 370 -29.15 -16.31 17.50
CA THR A 370 -27.71 -16.11 17.33
C THR A 370 -27.36 -15.50 15.97
N ASP A 371 -28.00 -15.95 14.89
CA ASP A 371 -27.70 -15.48 13.52
C ASP A 371 -28.12 -14.02 13.31
N GLU A 372 -29.22 -13.59 13.94
CA GLU A 372 -29.66 -12.19 13.96
C GLU A 372 -28.85 -11.32 14.96
N GLY A 373 -27.82 -11.90 15.60
CA GLY A 373 -26.95 -11.19 16.53
C GLY A 373 -27.63 -10.79 17.84
N LEU A 374 -28.77 -11.39 18.19
CA LEU A 374 -29.52 -11.15 19.44
C LEU A 374 -28.93 -11.93 20.61
N LEU A 375 -28.41 -13.13 20.37
CA LEU A 375 -27.71 -13.96 21.36
C LEU A 375 -26.21 -14.10 21.08
N PRO A 376 -25.40 -14.42 22.10
CA PRO A 376 -23.97 -14.69 21.92
C PRO A 376 -23.74 -15.93 21.05
N ASN A 377 -22.75 -15.88 20.16
CA ASN A 377 -22.27 -17.02 19.37
C ASN A 377 -20.73 -17.13 19.50
N TYR A 378 -20.17 -18.30 19.17
CA TYR A 378 -18.73 -18.58 19.23
C TYR A 378 -17.91 -17.75 18.22
N ALA A 379 -18.56 -17.24 17.16
CA ALA A 379 -18.02 -16.27 16.22
C ALA A 379 -19.03 -15.13 16.05
N PHE A 380 -18.54 -13.89 15.89
CA PHE A 380 -19.41 -12.76 15.52
C PHE A 380 -20.10 -13.08 14.18
N PRO A 381 -21.43 -13.15 14.12
CA PRO A 381 -22.11 -13.73 12.96
C PRO A 381 -22.27 -12.66 11.86
N GLU A 382 -21.44 -12.73 10.81
CA GLU A 382 -21.94 -12.42 9.46
C GLU A 382 -22.73 -13.66 8.99
N ALA A 383 -23.87 -13.46 8.32
CA ALA A 383 -24.55 -14.57 7.65
C ALA A 383 -23.58 -15.23 6.66
N GLY A 384 -23.36 -16.54 6.81
CA GLY A 384 -22.48 -17.29 5.92
C GLY A 384 -23.05 -17.44 4.51
N ILE A 385 -22.17 -17.76 3.57
CA ILE A 385 -22.51 -18.16 2.22
C ILE A 385 -22.47 -19.68 2.15
N THR A 386 -23.52 -20.27 1.61
CA THR A 386 -23.70 -21.72 1.58
C THR A 386 -23.25 -22.31 0.24
N LEU A 387 -22.45 -23.37 0.30
CA LEU A 387 -22.16 -24.27 -0.81
C LEU A 387 -22.99 -25.54 -0.67
N ARG A 388 -23.75 -25.88 -1.71
CA ARG A 388 -24.37 -27.21 -1.86
C ARG A 388 -23.59 -28.05 -2.86
N SER A 389 -22.92 -29.08 -2.37
CA SER A 389 -22.17 -30.04 -3.17
C SER A 389 -23.01 -31.29 -3.40
N VAL A 390 -23.29 -31.62 -4.68
CA VAL A 390 -24.02 -32.84 -5.04
C VAL A 390 -23.06 -33.80 -5.73
N LEU A 391 -22.79 -34.92 -5.06
CA LEU A 391 -21.98 -36.01 -5.59
C LEU A 391 -22.87 -37.12 -6.13
N TRP A 392 -22.65 -37.55 -7.36
CA TRP A 392 -23.42 -38.64 -7.96
C TRP A 392 -22.55 -39.87 -8.22
N ARG A 393 -23.10 -41.06 -7.97
CA ARG A 393 -22.48 -42.36 -8.27
C ARG A 393 -23.49 -43.25 -8.97
N ARG A 394 -23.07 -44.02 -9.97
CA ARG A 394 -23.93 -45.05 -10.59
C ARG A 394 -24.13 -46.22 -9.60
N LYS A 395 -25.36 -46.65 -9.36
CA LYS A 395 -25.62 -47.85 -8.55
C LYS A 395 -25.09 -49.09 -9.27
N GLU A 396 -24.40 -49.97 -8.55
CA GLU A 396 -23.97 -51.26 -9.06
C GLU A 396 -25.14 -52.27 -8.94
N GLY A 397 -25.47 -52.96 -10.05
CA GLY A 397 -26.42 -54.08 -10.06
C GLY A 397 -27.88 -53.81 -10.49
N GLY A 398 -28.23 -52.61 -10.98
CA GLY A 398 -29.56 -52.32 -11.53
C GLY A 398 -29.62 -52.30 -13.06
N GLU A 399 -30.68 -52.83 -13.66
CA GLU A 399 -30.91 -52.86 -15.13
C GLU A 399 -31.18 -51.48 -15.76
N ALA A 400 -31.29 -50.41 -14.95
CA ALA A 400 -31.45 -49.03 -15.41
C ALA A 400 -30.29 -48.13 -14.97
N ARG A 401 -30.10 -46.99 -15.68
CA ARG A 401 -29.16 -45.90 -15.33
C ARG A 401 -29.60 -45.17 -14.03
N GLU A 402 -29.70 -45.88 -12.92
CA GLU A 402 -29.97 -45.29 -11.62
C GLU A 402 -28.68 -44.70 -11.01
N TYR A 403 -28.74 -43.41 -10.71
CA TYR A 403 -27.68 -42.69 -10.00
C TYR A 403 -28.11 -42.49 -8.54
N GLN A 404 -27.19 -42.74 -7.62
CA GLN A 404 -27.30 -42.36 -6.22
C GLN A 404 -26.63 -41.00 -6.04
N ASN A 405 -27.40 -40.01 -5.59
CA ASN A 405 -26.89 -38.69 -5.28
C ASN A 405 -26.71 -38.55 -3.77
N THR A 406 -25.57 -38.04 -3.34
CA THR A 406 -25.26 -37.66 -1.96
C THR A 406 -25.04 -36.16 -1.95
N THR A 407 -25.72 -35.43 -1.06
CA THR A 407 -25.62 -33.98 -0.98
C THR A 407 -24.94 -33.58 0.32
N PHE A 408 -23.95 -32.68 0.21
CA PHE A 408 -23.26 -32.05 1.33
C PHE A 408 -23.53 -30.55 1.32
N GLU A 409 -23.69 -29.96 2.49
CA GLU A 409 -23.87 -28.53 2.67
C GLU A 409 -22.74 -27.97 3.53
N TYR A 410 -22.05 -26.96 3.02
CA TYR A 410 -20.92 -26.31 3.69
C TYR A 410 -21.18 -24.81 3.79
N GLU A 411 -20.88 -24.21 4.93
CA GLU A 411 -21.06 -22.77 5.15
C GLU A 411 -19.71 -22.09 5.38
N ARG A 412 -19.52 -20.92 4.77
CA ARG A 412 -18.31 -20.09 4.93
C ARG A 412 -18.67 -18.64 5.25
N PRO A 413 -17.92 -17.94 6.10
CA PRO A 413 -18.13 -16.50 6.33
C PRO A 413 -18.09 -15.72 5.01
N ALA A 414 -19.00 -14.76 4.84
CA ALA A 414 -19.17 -14.03 3.57
C ALA A 414 -17.87 -13.40 3.04
N SER A 415 -17.06 -12.84 3.93
CA SER A 415 -15.75 -12.24 3.58
C SER A 415 -14.75 -13.21 2.94
N THR A 416 -14.79 -14.50 3.30
CA THR A 416 -13.90 -15.53 2.74
C THR A 416 -14.53 -16.23 1.56
N ALA A 417 -15.84 -16.46 1.63
CA ALA A 417 -16.62 -17.10 0.58
C ALA A 417 -16.61 -16.32 -0.75
N LEU A 418 -16.48 -14.99 -0.73
CA LEU A 418 -16.29 -14.20 -1.95
C LEU A 418 -15.06 -14.60 -2.77
N ALA A 419 -14.07 -15.30 -2.19
CA ALA A 419 -12.93 -15.85 -2.93
C ALA A 419 -12.99 -17.38 -3.02
N GLU A 420 -13.23 -18.08 -1.91
CA GLU A 420 -13.23 -19.55 -1.88
C GLU A 420 -14.43 -20.19 -2.58
N LEU A 421 -15.60 -19.56 -2.48
CA LEU A 421 -16.85 -20.01 -3.11
C LEU A 421 -17.16 -19.21 -4.38
N ALA A 422 -16.18 -18.46 -4.90
CA ALA A 422 -16.30 -17.81 -6.20
C ALA A 422 -16.37 -18.87 -7.31
N PRO A 423 -17.14 -18.61 -8.39
CA PRO A 423 -17.22 -19.51 -9.51
C PRO A 423 -15.86 -19.84 -10.13
N LEU A 424 -15.74 -21.04 -10.69
CA LEU A 424 -14.51 -21.59 -11.29
C LEU A 424 -13.34 -21.70 -10.29
N ASN A 425 -13.62 -21.64 -8.99
CA ASN A 425 -12.68 -22.03 -7.95
C ASN A 425 -12.93 -23.49 -7.52
N ASN A 426 -11.90 -24.12 -6.96
CA ASN A 426 -12.00 -25.45 -6.39
C ASN A 426 -12.14 -25.37 -4.87
N PHE A 427 -13.18 -26.01 -4.36
CA PHE A 427 -13.43 -26.16 -2.93
C PHE A 427 -13.07 -27.58 -2.48
N TYR A 428 -12.38 -27.70 -1.35
CA TYR A 428 -11.88 -28.97 -0.82
C TYR A 428 -12.55 -29.24 0.53
N ALA A 429 -13.35 -30.29 0.63
CA ALA A 429 -14.01 -30.74 1.86
C ALA A 429 -14.51 -32.19 1.73
N GLY A 430 -14.58 -32.90 2.85
CA GLY A 430 -15.05 -34.28 2.95
C GLY A 430 -14.18 -35.30 2.20
N GLY A 431 -12.89 -35.00 1.96
CA GLY A 431 -12.04 -35.80 1.06
C GLY A 431 -12.35 -35.60 -0.43
N HIS A 432 -13.13 -34.57 -0.77
CA HIS A 432 -13.53 -34.25 -2.13
C HIS A 432 -13.01 -32.88 -2.58
N LYS A 433 -12.57 -32.79 -3.84
CA LYS A 433 -12.33 -31.59 -4.63
C LYS A 433 -13.52 -31.34 -5.53
N VAL A 434 -14.21 -30.22 -5.37
CA VAL A 434 -15.37 -29.85 -6.18
C VAL A 434 -15.21 -28.44 -6.75
N GLU A 435 -15.47 -28.27 -8.03
CA GLU A 435 -15.45 -26.95 -8.68
C GLU A 435 -16.79 -26.23 -8.48
N ILE A 436 -16.74 -24.97 -8.09
CA ILE A 436 -17.93 -24.11 -8.01
C ILE A 436 -18.38 -23.77 -9.43
N GLU A 437 -19.51 -24.32 -9.87
CA GLU A 437 -19.96 -24.20 -11.26
C GLU A 437 -21.25 -23.35 -11.42
N GLN A 438 -21.98 -23.11 -10.34
CA GLN A 438 -23.30 -22.48 -10.42
C GLN A 438 -23.58 -21.56 -9.23
N ILE A 439 -24.18 -20.41 -9.52
CA ILE A 439 -24.68 -19.44 -8.53
C ILE A 439 -26.19 -19.62 -8.39
N ASP A 440 -26.72 -19.57 -7.17
CA ASP A 440 -28.17 -19.61 -6.96
C ASP A 440 -28.82 -18.23 -7.22
N LEU A 441 -29.23 -18.01 -8.48
CA LEU A 441 -29.93 -16.79 -8.88
C LEU A 441 -31.35 -16.66 -8.27
N LYS A 442 -31.87 -17.71 -7.62
CA LYS A 442 -33.18 -17.67 -6.97
C LYS A 442 -33.12 -17.10 -5.57
N VAL A 443 -31.95 -17.19 -4.92
CA VAL A 443 -31.69 -16.67 -3.57
C VAL A 443 -31.20 -15.22 -3.63
N SER A 444 -30.51 -14.83 -4.72
CA SER A 444 -30.15 -13.45 -5.00
C SER A 444 -30.28 -13.18 -6.50
N GLU A 445 -30.95 -12.07 -6.83
CA GLU A 445 -31.09 -11.63 -8.22
C GLU A 445 -29.92 -10.68 -8.59
N PRO A 446 -29.48 -10.64 -9.85
CA PRO A 446 -28.54 -9.62 -10.33
C PRO A 446 -29.15 -8.23 -10.25
N GLU A 447 -28.37 -7.26 -9.79
CA GLU A 447 -28.75 -5.87 -9.61
C GLU A 447 -27.85 -4.97 -10.47
N ASN A 448 -28.41 -3.89 -11.01
CA ASN A 448 -27.64 -2.89 -11.73
C ASN A 448 -27.12 -1.83 -10.76
N TRP A 449 -25.81 -1.60 -10.80
CA TRP A 449 -25.12 -0.62 -9.96
C TRP A 449 -24.30 0.34 -10.81
N ARG A 450 -24.28 1.61 -10.42
CA ARG A 450 -23.24 2.55 -10.87
C ARG A 450 -22.14 2.64 -9.84
N ILE A 451 -20.90 2.53 -10.29
CA ILE A 451 -19.69 2.68 -9.46
C ILE A 451 -18.91 3.87 -10.00
N CYS A 452 -18.39 4.74 -9.13
CA CYS A 452 -17.66 5.92 -9.59
C CYS A 452 -16.23 5.56 -10.04
N SER A 453 -15.80 6.16 -11.16
CA SER A 453 -14.42 6.03 -11.64
C SER A 453 -13.38 6.72 -10.75
N HIS A 454 -13.74 7.81 -10.07
CA HIS A 454 -12.79 8.66 -9.34
C HIS A 454 -12.87 8.52 -7.80
N CYS A 455 -14.04 8.21 -7.24
CA CYS A 455 -14.22 8.04 -5.80
C CYS A 455 -14.86 6.68 -5.46
N ASN A 456 -15.07 6.40 -4.18
CA ASN A 456 -15.62 5.13 -3.70
C ASN A 456 -17.16 5.04 -3.74
N TYR A 457 -17.84 6.10 -4.19
CA TYR A 457 -19.29 6.13 -4.24
C TYR A 457 -19.86 5.12 -5.25
N SER A 458 -20.91 4.41 -4.84
CA SER A 458 -21.65 3.48 -5.69
C SER A 458 -23.11 3.40 -5.27
N GLU A 459 -24.01 3.30 -6.24
CA GLU A 459 -25.47 3.30 -6.02
C GLU A 459 -26.18 2.21 -6.82
N ASN A 460 -27.24 1.64 -6.23
CA ASN A 460 -28.11 0.67 -6.88
C ASN A 460 -29.19 1.42 -7.67
N ILE A 461 -29.04 1.45 -8.99
CA ILE A 461 -29.91 2.21 -9.88
C ILE A 461 -31.28 1.54 -10.11
N ASP A 462 -31.42 0.25 -9.81
CA ASP A 462 -32.72 -0.42 -9.85
C ASP A 462 -33.64 0.08 -8.71
N GLN A 463 -33.04 0.57 -7.61
CA GLN A 463 -33.77 1.11 -6.45
C GLN A 463 -33.94 2.62 -6.51
N THR A 464 -32.89 3.37 -6.86
CA THR A 464 -32.90 4.85 -6.84
C THR A 464 -33.40 5.47 -8.13
N GLY A 465 -33.36 4.74 -9.25
CA GLY A 465 -33.54 5.27 -10.59
C GLY A 465 -32.27 6.00 -11.05
N ASP A 466 -31.79 5.68 -12.25
CA ASP A 466 -30.57 6.22 -12.87
C ASP A 466 -30.72 7.72 -13.25
N GLN A 467 -30.69 8.60 -12.25
CA GLN A 467 -31.08 10.02 -12.39
C GLN A 467 -29.89 10.98 -12.47
N HIS A 468 -28.72 10.59 -11.98
CA HIS A 468 -27.57 11.48 -11.85
C HIS A 468 -26.67 11.47 -13.09
N LYS A 469 -26.41 12.65 -13.67
CA LYS A 469 -25.45 12.81 -14.79
C LYS A 469 -23.99 12.91 -14.32
N TYR A 470 -23.77 13.39 -13.11
CA TYR A 470 -22.45 13.55 -12.48
C TYR A 470 -22.44 12.78 -11.17
N CYS A 471 -21.27 12.36 -10.70
CA CYS A 471 -21.18 11.65 -9.43
C CYS A 471 -21.67 12.55 -8.28
N PRO A 472 -22.64 12.10 -7.44
CA PRO A 472 -23.17 12.89 -6.34
C PRO A 472 -22.12 13.30 -5.28
N LYS A 473 -21.05 12.50 -5.11
CA LYS A 473 -20.01 12.77 -4.10
C LYS A 473 -18.84 13.60 -4.63
N CYS A 474 -18.28 13.25 -5.79
CA CYS A 474 -17.07 13.90 -6.31
C CYS A 474 -17.28 14.75 -7.57
N GLY A 475 -18.50 14.81 -8.12
CA GLY A 475 -18.83 15.66 -9.27
C GLY A 475 -18.27 15.20 -10.62
N THR A 476 -17.55 14.08 -10.70
CA THR A 476 -16.91 13.65 -11.96
C THR A 476 -17.94 13.41 -13.08
N PRO A 477 -17.69 13.90 -14.31
CA PRO A 477 -18.52 13.63 -15.48
C PRO A 477 -18.43 12.16 -15.93
N GLY A 478 -17.34 11.45 -15.61
CA GLY A 478 -17.17 10.03 -15.94
C GLY A 478 -18.19 9.11 -15.25
N TRP A 479 -19.01 9.65 -14.32
CA TRP A 479 -20.16 8.95 -13.77
C TRP A 479 -21.18 8.56 -14.83
N ALA A 480 -21.35 9.37 -15.88
CA ALA A 480 -22.31 9.12 -16.96
C ALA A 480 -21.91 7.95 -17.87
N ASP A 481 -20.64 7.56 -17.87
CA ASP A 481 -20.10 6.55 -18.79
C ASP A 481 -20.83 5.22 -18.67
N ALA A 482 -21.16 4.62 -19.82
CA ALA A 482 -21.87 3.34 -19.85
C ALA A 482 -21.07 2.21 -19.18
N GLY A 483 -19.74 2.27 -19.23
CA GLY A 483 -18.86 1.31 -18.57
C GLY A 483 -18.89 1.34 -17.04
N GLN A 484 -19.36 2.45 -16.44
CA GLN A 484 -19.50 2.58 -14.98
C GLN A 484 -20.80 1.94 -14.47
N LYS A 485 -21.72 1.56 -15.36
CA LYS A 485 -22.89 0.75 -15.06
C LYS A 485 -22.47 -0.73 -15.12
N THR A 486 -22.53 -1.39 -13.97
CA THR A 486 -22.07 -2.76 -13.78
C THR A 486 -23.17 -3.62 -13.15
N THR A 487 -23.17 -4.91 -13.49
CA THR A 487 -24.11 -5.87 -12.91
C THR A 487 -23.47 -6.54 -11.71
N LEU A 488 -24.01 -6.30 -10.51
CA LEU A 488 -23.52 -6.91 -9.27
C LEU A 488 -24.55 -7.92 -8.73
N LEU A 489 -24.08 -8.99 -8.09
CA LEU A 489 -24.93 -9.95 -7.38
C LEU A 489 -24.43 -10.16 -5.95
N LYS A 490 -25.34 -10.05 -4.97
CA LYS A 490 -25.03 -10.30 -3.57
C LYS A 490 -24.88 -11.81 -3.35
N LEU A 491 -23.65 -12.29 -3.16
CA LEU A 491 -23.40 -13.73 -3.08
C LEU A 491 -24.01 -14.30 -1.79
N ARG A 492 -24.92 -15.29 -1.93
CA ARG A 492 -25.58 -15.97 -0.81
C ARG A 492 -25.45 -17.48 -0.87
N GLN A 493 -25.53 -18.07 -2.06
CA GLN A 493 -25.47 -19.52 -2.23
C GLN A 493 -24.91 -19.92 -3.58
N VAL A 494 -24.14 -21.02 -3.60
CA VAL A 494 -23.54 -21.62 -4.79
C VAL A 494 -23.71 -23.14 -4.79
N TYR A 495 -23.54 -23.75 -5.97
CA TYR A 495 -23.60 -25.19 -6.16
C TYR A 495 -22.33 -25.72 -6.83
N ALA A 496 -21.98 -26.95 -6.45
CA ALA A 496 -20.96 -27.73 -7.11
C ALA A 496 -21.51 -29.15 -7.36
N ARG A 497 -21.31 -29.69 -8.56
CA ARG A 497 -21.69 -31.08 -8.87
C ARG A 497 -20.51 -31.81 -9.45
N ALA A 498 -20.29 -33.02 -8.96
CA ALA A 498 -19.21 -33.86 -9.44
C ALA A 498 -19.59 -35.34 -9.32
N SER A 499 -18.96 -36.17 -10.16
CA SER A 499 -18.95 -37.62 -9.95
C SER A 499 -18.26 -37.91 -8.62
N ALA A 500 -18.85 -38.77 -7.79
CA ALA A 500 -18.28 -39.14 -6.50
C ALA A 500 -16.89 -39.79 -6.61
N ARG A 501 -16.57 -40.37 -7.79
CA ARG A 501 -15.24 -40.92 -8.08
C ARG A 501 -14.25 -39.82 -8.44
N ASP A 502 -14.63 -38.93 -9.36
CA ASP A 502 -13.74 -37.93 -9.92
C ASP A 502 -13.50 -36.75 -8.96
N SER A 503 -14.39 -36.58 -7.97
CA SER A 503 -14.20 -35.60 -6.92
C SER A 503 -13.25 -36.07 -5.82
N GLN A 504 -12.86 -37.35 -5.74
CA GLN A 504 -11.95 -37.79 -4.67
C GLN A 504 -10.58 -37.14 -4.81
N ILE A 505 -10.02 -36.69 -3.68
CA ILE A 505 -8.65 -36.22 -3.64
C ILE A 505 -7.71 -37.44 -3.81
N SER A 506 -6.91 -37.42 -4.87
CA SER A 506 -5.93 -38.46 -5.21
C SER A 506 -4.49 -37.92 -5.12
N ASP A 507 -3.53 -38.77 -5.44
CA ASP A 507 -2.10 -38.46 -5.56
C ASP A 507 -1.73 -37.81 -6.91
N GLU A 508 -2.72 -37.37 -7.70
CA GLU A 508 -2.51 -36.69 -8.99
C GLU A 508 -1.85 -35.32 -8.85
N SER A 509 -1.96 -34.68 -7.68
CA SER A 509 -1.34 -33.38 -7.39
C SER A 509 -0.91 -33.27 -5.94
N ASP A 510 0.34 -32.89 -5.71
CA ASP A 510 0.90 -32.64 -4.37
C ASP A 510 0.35 -31.35 -3.73
N SER A 511 -0.25 -30.46 -4.52
CA SER A 511 -0.71 -29.14 -4.08
C SER A 511 -2.17 -28.87 -4.44
N ARG A 512 -2.83 -28.04 -3.63
CA ARG A 512 -4.11 -27.43 -3.99
C ARG A 512 -3.88 -26.50 -5.18
N GLU A 513 -4.86 -26.41 -6.07
CA GLU A 513 -4.86 -25.43 -7.16
C GLU A 513 -5.33 -24.06 -6.63
N PRO A 514 -4.44 -23.06 -6.46
CA PRO A 514 -4.84 -21.75 -5.98
C PRO A 514 -5.46 -20.94 -7.13
N ALA A 515 -6.63 -20.35 -6.88
CA ALA A 515 -7.21 -19.33 -7.76
C ALA A 515 -7.17 -17.96 -7.06
N PHE A 516 -6.61 -16.97 -7.76
CA PHE A 516 -6.55 -15.59 -7.29
C PHE A 516 -7.62 -14.76 -7.98
N PHE A 517 -8.37 -14.01 -7.17
CA PHE A 517 -9.45 -13.14 -7.62
C PHE A 517 -9.11 -11.68 -7.33
N GLN A 518 -9.50 -10.79 -8.23
CA GLN A 518 -9.38 -9.35 -8.02
C GLN A 518 -10.53 -8.86 -7.14
N ARG A 519 -10.19 -8.38 -5.94
CA ARG A 519 -11.15 -7.81 -4.99
C ARG A 519 -10.85 -6.35 -4.71
N GLN A 520 -11.90 -5.56 -4.54
CA GLN A 520 -11.80 -4.16 -4.11
C GLN A 520 -12.89 -3.88 -3.07
N LEU A 521 -12.49 -3.26 -1.96
CA LEU A 521 -13.39 -2.81 -0.90
C LEU A 521 -13.70 -1.33 -1.11
N LEU A 522 -14.96 -1.01 -1.39
CA LEU A 522 -15.44 0.36 -1.52
C LEU A 522 -16.04 0.83 -0.19
N VAL A 523 -15.67 2.04 0.22
CA VAL A 523 -16.12 2.66 1.48
C VAL A 523 -17.04 3.84 1.16
N SER A 524 -18.25 3.83 1.72
CA SER A 524 -19.22 4.92 1.53
C SER A 524 -19.90 5.30 2.84
N PHE A 525 -20.07 6.60 3.08
CA PHE A 525 -20.71 7.18 4.27
C PHE A 525 -21.34 8.54 3.91
N GLU A 526 -22.29 9.00 4.72
CA GLU A 526 -22.91 10.31 4.59
C GLU A 526 -22.29 11.34 5.54
N LYS A 527 -22.50 12.63 5.24
CA LYS A 527 -21.89 13.71 6.04
C LYS A 527 -22.40 13.69 7.49
N GLU A 528 -23.66 13.29 7.66
CA GLU A 528 -24.34 13.15 8.95
C GLU A 528 -23.79 11.98 9.79
N ASP A 529 -23.06 11.04 9.18
CA ASP A 529 -22.44 9.91 9.87
C ASP A 529 -21.11 10.30 10.55
N VAL A 530 -20.55 11.46 10.23
CA VAL A 530 -19.35 12.00 10.88
C VAL A 530 -19.75 12.56 12.24
N SER A 531 -19.40 11.84 13.31
CA SER A 531 -19.82 12.21 14.68
C SER A 531 -18.78 13.05 15.42
N ALA A 532 -17.49 12.91 15.10
CA ALA A 532 -16.40 13.66 15.71
C ALA A 532 -15.22 13.73 14.74
N ALA A 533 -14.59 14.89 14.60
CA ALA A 533 -13.38 15.07 13.78
C ALA A 533 -12.38 16.02 14.45
N TYR A 534 -11.10 15.69 14.32
CA TYR A 534 -9.99 16.40 14.95
C TYR A 534 -8.84 16.59 13.95
N ALA A 535 -8.10 17.68 14.08
CA ALA A 535 -6.93 17.96 13.26
C ALA A 535 -5.81 18.67 14.02
N ILE A 536 -4.60 18.50 13.49
CA ILE A 536 -3.38 19.19 13.85
C ILE A 536 -2.97 19.99 12.60
N GLU A 537 -3.11 21.31 12.66
CA GLU A 537 -2.78 22.24 11.55
C GLU A 537 -1.41 22.91 11.73
N GLU A 538 -0.82 22.85 12.92
CA GLU A 538 0.48 23.47 13.23
C GLU A 538 1.63 22.44 13.09
N GLY A 539 2.47 22.61 12.05
CA GLY A 539 3.69 21.80 11.84
C GLY A 539 3.91 21.37 10.38
N GLU A 540 4.98 20.63 10.12
CA GLU A 540 5.34 20.11 8.79
C GLU A 540 4.43 18.98 8.27
N VAL A 541 3.64 18.33 9.14
CA VAL A 541 2.88 17.11 8.80
C VAL A 541 1.39 17.31 9.11
N PRO A 542 0.52 17.44 8.10
CA PRO A 542 -0.92 17.52 8.34
C PRO A 542 -1.43 16.17 8.85
N PHE A 543 -2.00 16.16 10.05
CA PHE A 543 -2.59 14.98 10.66
C PHE A 543 -4.01 15.28 11.13
N GLY A 544 -4.95 14.40 10.80
CA GLY A 544 -6.33 14.53 11.25
C GLY A 544 -7.04 13.18 11.26
N PHE A 545 -8.04 13.05 12.11
CA PHE A 545 -8.81 11.83 12.24
C PHE A 545 -10.27 12.12 12.60
N GLU A 546 -11.18 11.28 12.12
CA GLU A 546 -12.62 11.40 12.39
C GLU A 546 -13.31 10.06 12.59
N PHE A 547 -14.37 10.06 13.41
CA PHE A 547 -15.20 8.92 13.72
C PHE A 547 -16.46 8.91 12.85
N LEU A 548 -16.67 7.79 12.17
CA LEU A 548 -17.85 7.47 11.39
C LEU A 548 -18.74 6.54 12.21
N SER A 549 -19.88 7.04 12.69
CA SER A 549 -20.85 6.22 13.44
C SER A 549 -21.52 5.16 12.58
N LYS A 550 -21.53 5.40 11.26
CA LYS A 550 -22.01 4.45 10.26
C LYS A 550 -21.14 4.56 9.01
N VAL A 551 -20.69 3.41 8.52
CA VAL A 551 -20.00 3.26 7.24
C VAL A 551 -20.55 2.03 6.53
N THR A 552 -20.74 2.15 5.22
CA THR A 552 -21.12 1.03 4.35
C THR A 552 -19.88 0.55 3.60
N LEU A 553 -19.56 -0.72 3.78
CA LEU A 553 -18.39 -1.40 3.23
C LEU A 553 -18.85 -2.40 2.18
N ARG A 554 -18.52 -2.17 0.92
CA ARG A 554 -18.90 -3.02 -0.22
C ARG A 554 -17.68 -3.69 -0.82
N ASP A 555 -17.57 -5.00 -0.61
CA ASP A 555 -16.43 -5.81 -1.05
C ASP A 555 -16.84 -6.58 -2.30
N ILE A 556 -16.22 -6.24 -3.43
CA ILE A 556 -16.59 -6.72 -4.77
C ILE A 556 -15.48 -7.60 -5.32
N ASN A 557 -15.85 -8.78 -5.82
CA ASN A 557 -15.01 -9.68 -6.59
C ASN A 557 -15.27 -9.47 -8.09
N PHE A 558 -14.22 -9.03 -8.81
CA PHE A 558 -14.22 -8.70 -10.23
C PHE A 558 -13.77 -9.85 -11.14
N GLY A 559 -13.62 -11.07 -10.61
CA GLY A 559 -13.18 -12.25 -11.35
C GLY A 559 -11.67 -12.50 -11.27
N LYS A 560 -11.16 -13.38 -12.13
CA LYS A 560 -9.74 -13.74 -12.20
C LYS A 560 -8.97 -12.69 -13.02
N MET A 561 -7.65 -12.64 -12.86
CA MET A 561 -6.83 -11.84 -13.78
C MET A 561 -6.77 -12.54 -15.15
N ALA A 562 -7.12 -11.82 -16.22
CA ALA A 562 -6.89 -12.27 -17.58
C ALA A 562 -6.36 -11.10 -18.42
N ASP A 563 -5.44 -11.39 -19.34
CA ASP A 563 -4.75 -10.38 -20.14
C ASP A 563 -5.67 -9.69 -21.17
N ASP A 564 -6.77 -10.34 -21.54
CA ASP A 564 -7.77 -9.92 -22.52
C ASP A 564 -8.98 -9.15 -21.91
N ALA A 565 -8.97 -8.87 -20.61
CA ALA A 565 -10.11 -8.24 -19.94
C ALA A 565 -10.17 -6.72 -20.13
N ASN A 566 -11.39 -6.17 -20.10
CA ASN A 566 -11.64 -4.73 -20.18
C ASN A 566 -11.05 -3.99 -18.98
N GLU A 567 -10.37 -2.88 -19.24
CA GLU A 567 -9.87 -1.99 -18.20
C GLU A 567 -11.01 -1.10 -17.69
N LEU A 568 -11.33 -1.24 -16.41
CA LEU A 568 -12.36 -0.44 -15.75
C LEU A 568 -11.73 0.34 -14.60
N MET A 569 -11.82 1.66 -14.69
CA MET A 569 -11.39 2.59 -13.65
C MET A 569 -12.46 2.67 -12.56
N ILE A 570 -12.09 2.33 -11.31
CA ILE A 570 -12.95 2.48 -10.13
C ILE A 570 -12.11 3.07 -8.99
N ALA A 571 -12.63 4.13 -8.35
CA ALA A 571 -11.98 4.84 -7.26
C ALA A 571 -10.52 5.25 -7.55
N GLY A 572 -10.24 5.72 -8.77
CA GLY A 572 -8.92 6.16 -9.23
C GLY A 572 -7.97 5.01 -9.63
N GLU A 573 -8.40 3.75 -9.57
CA GLU A 573 -7.58 2.60 -9.96
C GLU A 573 -8.09 1.96 -11.26
N ALA A 574 -7.27 2.04 -12.31
CA ALA A 574 -7.47 1.33 -13.57
C ALA A 574 -6.98 -0.12 -13.42
N LYS A 575 -7.90 -1.09 -13.52
CA LYS A 575 -7.60 -2.52 -13.49
C LYS A 575 -8.42 -3.25 -14.53
N LYS A 576 -7.83 -4.28 -15.13
CA LYS A 576 -8.50 -5.22 -16.06
C LYS A 576 -9.41 -6.17 -15.29
N ARG A 577 -10.72 -6.16 -15.58
CA ARG A 577 -11.74 -6.90 -14.83
C ARG A 577 -12.50 -7.85 -15.76
N THR A 578 -12.51 -9.15 -15.45
CA THR A 578 -13.11 -10.17 -16.32
C THR A 578 -14.58 -10.44 -16.01
N GLY A 579 -14.97 -10.29 -14.74
CA GLY A 579 -16.26 -10.75 -14.25
C GLY A 579 -16.44 -12.26 -14.38
N PHE A 580 -17.69 -12.70 -14.21
CA PHE A 580 -18.14 -14.07 -14.40
C PHE A 580 -19.22 -14.10 -15.48
N LYS A 581 -19.04 -14.94 -16.50
CA LYS A 581 -20.07 -15.17 -17.51
C LYS A 581 -21.10 -16.18 -17.01
N VAL A 582 -22.33 -15.74 -16.73
CA VAL A 582 -23.35 -16.54 -16.05
C VAL A 582 -24.64 -16.62 -16.87
N CYS A 583 -25.23 -17.82 -16.98
CA CYS A 583 -26.54 -17.98 -17.58
C CYS A 583 -27.64 -17.42 -16.65
N LEU A 584 -28.38 -16.40 -17.08
CA LEU A 584 -29.45 -15.79 -16.28
C LEU A 584 -30.66 -16.73 -16.04
N GLY A 585 -30.76 -17.83 -16.79
CA GLY A 585 -31.84 -18.81 -16.61
C GLY A 585 -31.58 -19.87 -15.54
N CYS A 586 -30.32 -20.27 -15.32
CA CYS A 586 -29.99 -21.35 -14.38
C CYS A 586 -28.83 -21.04 -13.44
N GLY A 587 -28.12 -19.93 -13.62
CA GLY A 587 -26.97 -19.56 -12.80
C GLY A 587 -25.68 -20.31 -13.13
N MET A 588 -25.66 -21.13 -14.18
CA MET A 588 -24.47 -21.89 -14.60
C MET A 588 -23.40 -20.96 -15.17
N VAL A 589 -22.17 -21.09 -14.67
CA VAL A 589 -21.03 -20.27 -15.07
C VAL A 589 -20.31 -20.91 -16.26
N GLN A 590 -19.97 -20.09 -17.24
CA GLN A 590 -19.30 -20.52 -18.46
C GLN A 590 -17.79 -20.56 -18.25
N ARG A 591 -17.14 -21.58 -18.83
CA ARG A 591 -15.66 -21.63 -18.88
C ARG A 591 -15.18 -20.93 -20.15
N PRO A 592 -14.10 -20.13 -20.09
CA PRO A 592 -13.59 -19.42 -21.27
C PRO A 592 -13.19 -20.31 -22.45
N ARG A 593 -12.86 -21.59 -22.22
CA ARG A 593 -12.38 -22.54 -23.24
C ARG A 593 -13.45 -23.47 -23.81
N ASP A 594 -14.66 -23.45 -23.25
CA ASP A 594 -15.72 -24.34 -23.71
C ASP A 594 -16.39 -23.76 -24.96
N HIS A 595 -16.53 -24.58 -25.99
CA HIS A 595 -17.12 -24.16 -27.26
C HIS A 595 -18.66 -24.18 -27.23
N GLU A 596 -19.25 -24.98 -26.34
CA GLU A 596 -20.69 -25.09 -26.15
C GLU A 596 -21.12 -24.47 -24.82
N PRO A 597 -22.25 -23.72 -24.79
CA PRO A 597 -22.74 -23.12 -23.56
C PRO A 597 -23.16 -24.18 -22.53
N ARG A 598 -22.57 -24.10 -21.34
CA ARG A 598 -22.90 -24.97 -20.20
C ARG A 598 -24.22 -24.53 -19.56
N HIS A 599 -25.10 -25.49 -19.36
CA HIS A 599 -26.38 -25.28 -18.71
C HIS A 599 -26.64 -26.35 -17.66
N ASP A 600 -27.37 -25.97 -16.61
CA ASP A 600 -27.94 -26.93 -15.67
C ASP A 600 -28.84 -27.94 -16.41
N LEU A 601 -28.93 -29.19 -15.92
CA LEU A 601 -29.77 -30.22 -16.53
C LEU A 601 -31.24 -29.78 -16.67
N SER A 602 -31.73 -28.94 -15.75
CA SER A 602 -33.09 -28.40 -15.71
C SER A 602 -33.26 -27.06 -16.46
N CYS A 603 -32.20 -26.54 -17.10
CA CYS A 603 -32.26 -25.24 -17.75
C CYS A 603 -32.98 -25.32 -19.11
N LYS A 604 -33.94 -24.42 -19.30
CA LYS A 604 -34.69 -24.24 -20.55
C LYS A 604 -33.84 -24.01 -21.79
N TYR A 605 -32.67 -23.40 -21.61
CA TYR A 605 -31.76 -23.08 -22.71
C TYR A 605 -30.86 -24.25 -23.11
N ARG A 606 -30.90 -25.36 -22.38
CA ARG A 606 -30.06 -26.52 -22.69
C ARG A 606 -30.43 -27.17 -24.03
N THR A 607 -31.71 -27.18 -24.39
CA THR A 607 -32.20 -27.73 -25.67
C THR A 607 -32.16 -26.70 -26.80
N GLU A 608 -32.15 -25.41 -26.47
CA GLU A 608 -32.08 -24.29 -27.42
C GLU A 608 -31.02 -23.26 -26.98
N PRO A 609 -29.72 -23.59 -27.09
CA PRO A 609 -28.64 -22.75 -26.56
C PRO A 609 -28.55 -21.37 -27.23
N GLU A 610 -29.04 -21.21 -28.46
CA GLU A 610 -29.03 -19.93 -29.17
C GLU A 610 -29.95 -18.87 -28.54
N LYS A 611 -30.97 -19.28 -27.78
CA LYS A 611 -31.87 -18.36 -27.06
C LYS A 611 -31.39 -18.03 -25.65
N ALA A 612 -30.26 -18.61 -25.23
CA ALA A 612 -29.71 -18.44 -23.90
C ALA A 612 -29.30 -16.98 -23.64
N LYS A 613 -29.80 -16.42 -22.54
CA LYS A 613 -29.36 -15.10 -22.06
C LYS A 613 -28.22 -15.29 -21.06
N PHE A 614 -27.09 -14.66 -21.36
CA PHE A 614 -25.92 -14.61 -20.51
C PHE A 614 -25.68 -13.18 -20.04
N GLU A 615 -25.24 -13.07 -18.79
CA GLU A 615 -24.55 -11.88 -18.30
C GLU A 615 -23.06 -12.15 -18.49
N ASP A 616 -22.37 -11.37 -19.33
CA ASP A 616 -20.95 -11.58 -19.63
C ASP A 616 -20.04 -11.10 -18.48
N TYR A 617 -20.45 -10.04 -17.77
CA TYR A 617 -19.66 -9.38 -16.73
C TYR A 617 -20.43 -9.29 -15.39
N LEU A 618 -20.83 -10.44 -14.84
CA LEU A 618 -21.40 -10.46 -13.50
C LEU A 618 -20.29 -10.35 -12.45
N TYR A 619 -20.41 -9.40 -11.53
CA TYR A 619 -19.51 -9.30 -10.37
C TYR A 619 -20.21 -9.72 -9.08
N LEU A 620 -19.47 -10.29 -8.15
CA LEU A 620 -20.02 -10.79 -6.89
C LEU A 620 -19.67 -9.84 -5.77
N TYR A 621 -20.62 -9.49 -4.91
CA TYR A 621 -20.36 -8.60 -3.80
C TYR A 621 -20.93 -9.08 -2.48
N ARG A 622 -20.39 -8.54 -1.38
CA ARG A 622 -21.01 -8.51 -0.05
C ARG A 622 -21.06 -7.06 0.44
N GLN A 623 -21.98 -6.80 1.36
CA GLN A 623 -22.11 -5.51 2.01
C GLN A 623 -22.15 -5.69 3.52
N LEU A 624 -21.40 -4.85 4.23
CA LEU A 624 -21.34 -4.76 5.68
C LEU A 624 -21.58 -3.31 6.09
N GLU A 625 -22.46 -3.08 7.07
CA GLU A 625 -22.63 -1.78 7.73
C GLU A 625 -22.00 -1.84 9.13
N SER A 626 -21.12 -0.89 9.45
CA SER A 626 -20.35 -0.88 10.70
C SER A 626 -19.91 0.53 11.10
N GLU A 627 -19.08 0.64 12.13
CA GLU A 627 -18.38 1.87 12.53
C GLU A 627 -16.96 1.91 11.95
N ALA A 628 -16.40 3.12 11.78
CA ALA A 628 -15.03 3.29 11.33
C ALA A 628 -14.36 4.56 11.88
N LEU A 629 -13.03 4.52 11.94
CA LEU A 629 -12.15 5.65 12.19
C LEU A 629 -11.40 5.96 10.90
N ARG A 630 -11.52 7.19 10.39
CA ARG A 630 -10.83 7.65 9.20
C ARG A 630 -9.69 8.57 9.61
N ILE A 631 -8.46 8.26 9.21
CA ILE A 631 -7.24 9.00 9.54
C ILE A 631 -6.64 9.53 8.23
N LEU A 632 -6.38 10.83 8.15
CA LEU A 632 -5.68 11.44 7.02
C LEU A 632 -4.22 10.98 7.00
N LEU A 633 -3.78 10.44 5.87
CA LEU A 633 -2.41 10.02 5.68
C LEU A 633 -1.58 11.19 5.09
N PRO A 634 -0.40 11.50 5.64
CA PRO A 634 0.47 12.56 5.12
C PRO A 634 1.29 12.06 3.93
N VAL A 635 0.62 11.61 2.87
CA VAL A 635 1.25 11.06 1.65
C VAL A 635 0.88 11.90 0.44
N SER A 636 1.85 12.10 -0.46
CA SER A 636 1.62 12.78 -1.75
C SER A 636 0.80 11.91 -2.69
N SER A 637 0.06 12.56 -3.60
CA SER A 637 -0.80 11.90 -4.58
C SER A 637 -0.01 11.04 -5.58
N TYR A 638 1.25 11.39 -5.82
CA TYR A 638 2.13 10.78 -6.82
C TYR A 638 3.26 9.93 -6.23
N SER A 639 3.63 10.16 -4.97
CA SER A 639 4.48 9.23 -4.25
C SER A 639 3.67 7.96 -3.99
N ASN A 640 3.99 6.87 -4.71
CA ASN A 640 3.48 5.53 -4.42
C ASN A 640 4.15 5.00 -3.15
N ASP A 641 4.13 5.79 -2.08
CA ASP A 641 4.86 5.57 -0.84
C ASP A 641 4.08 4.58 0.03
N ARG A 642 3.95 3.37 -0.55
CA ARG A 642 3.41 2.18 0.10
C ARG A 642 4.12 1.92 1.43
N VAL A 643 5.33 2.47 1.59
CA VAL A 643 6.10 2.40 2.83
C VAL A 643 5.43 3.22 3.92
N VAL A 644 5.14 4.50 3.69
CA VAL A 644 4.44 5.35 4.66
C VAL A 644 3.07 4.75 5.03
N GLU A 645 2.30 4.35 4.03
CA GLU A 645 0.99 3.71 4.23
C GLU A 645 1.10 2.46 5.12
N ALA A 646 1.93 1.50 4.72
CA ALA A 646 2.02 0.22 5.40
C ALA A 646 2.65 0.35 6.79
N SER A 647 3.62 1.26 6.96
CA SER A 647 4.30 1.52 8.23
C SER A 647 3.36 2.18 9.25
N LEU A 648 2.60 3.20 8.85
CA LEU A 648 1.63 3.84 9.74
C LEU A 648 0.45 2.91 10.05
N GLY A 649 -0.04 2.16 9.06
CA GLY A 649 -1.06 1.12 9.28
C GLY A 649 -0.61 0.05 10.28
N ALA A 650 0.61 -0.45 10.14
CA ALA A 650 1.22 -1.41 11.06
C ALA A 650 1.39 -0.83 12.48
N ALA A 651 1.86 0.42 12.58
CA ALA A 651 2.03 1.12 13.85
C ALA A 651 0.71 1.30 14.59
N ILE A 652 -0.37 1.69 13.89
CA ILE A 652 -1.69 1.86 14.52
C ILE A 652 -2.26 0.50 14.94
N GLN A 653 -2.09 -0.57 14.15
CA GLN A 653 -2.47 -1.92 14.56
C GLN A 653 -1.73 -2.36 15.83
N LEU A 654 -0.42 -2.08 15.93
CA LEU A 654 0.36 -2.32 17.15
C LEU A 654 -0.21 -1.53 18.34
N GLY A 655 -0.51 -0.24 18.14
CA GLY A 655 -1.15 0.60 19.15
C GLY A 655 -2.50 0.03 19.62
N LEU A 656 -3.37 -0.39 18.69
CA LEU A 656 -4.66 -1.02 19.00
C LEU A 656 -4.48 -2.27 19.88
N LYS A 657 -3.50 -3.13 19.55
CA LYS A 657 -3.16 -4.32 20.35
C LYS A 657 -2.72 -3.96 21.76
N HIS A 658 -1.87 -2.95 21.93
CA HIS A 658 -1.39 -2.52 23.25
C HIS A 658 -2.47 -1.79 24.07
N TYR A 659 -3.31 -0.98 23.41
CA TYR A 659 -4.37 -0.20 24.05
C TYR A 659 -5.49 -1.11 24.58
N PHE A 660 -6.05 -1.98 23.73
CA PHE A 660 -7.13 -2.89 24.10
C PHE A 660 -6.63 -4.13 24.85
N LYS A 661 -5.32 -4.43 24.79
CA LYS A 661 -4.64 -5.60 25.38
C LYS A 661 -5.19 -6.96 24.93
N GLY A 662 -6.22 -7.00 24.09
CA GLY A 662 -6.90 -8.20 23.63
C GLY A 662 -6.71 -8.46 22.14
N ASN A 663 -7.43 -9.45 21.63
CA ASN A 663 -7.42 -9.74 20.20
C ASN A 663 -8.26 -8.69 19.44
N VAL A 664 -7.58 -7.77 18.75
CA VAL A 664 -8.17 -6.72 17.90
C VAL A 664 -8.38 -7.16 16.45
N ASP A 665 -8.37 -8.46 16.18
CA ASP A 665 -8.51 -9.05 14.84
C ASP A 665 -9.77 -8.66 14.07
N HIS A 666 -10.78 -8.15 14.77
CA HIS A 666 -12.02 -7.65 14.20
C HIS A 666 -11.89 -6.21 13.65
N LEU A 667 -10.86 -5.46 14.04
CA LEU A 667 -10.55 -4.14 13.49
C LEU A 667 -9.59 -4.28 12.31
N LYS A 668 -9.96 -3.75 11.14
CA LYS A 668 -9.18 -3.85 9.90
C LYS A 668 -8.93 -2.48 9.30
N GLY A 669 -7.76 -2.28 8.71
CA GLY A 669 -7.41 -1.07 7.96
C GLY A 669 -7.56 -1.26 6.45
N VAL A 670 -8.09 -0.25 5.77
CA VAL A 670 -8.07 -0.13 4.30
C VAL A 670 -7.70 1.30 3.91
N VAL A 671 -7.00 1.47 2.79
CA VAL A 671 -6.78 2.80 2.24
C VAL A 671 -7.97 3.24 1.42
N TYR A 672 -8.43 4.42 1.75
CA TYR A 672 -9.51 5.13 1.12
C TYR A 672 -8.96 6.36 0.42
N ARG A 673 -9.34 6.57 -0.84
CA ARG A 673 -8.88 7.70 -1.65
C ARG A 673 -10.04 8.60 -2.03
N GLU A 674 -9.84 9.91 -1.91
CA GLU A 674 -10.76 10.92 -2.42
C GLU A 674 -10.04 11.82 -3.43
N PRO A 675 -10.65 12.10 -4.58
CA PRO A 675 -10.09 13.05 -5.54
C PRO A 675 -10.18 14.49 -5.06
N GLU A 676 -9.13 15.26 -5.37
CA GLU A 676 -9.06 16.73 -5.30
C GLU A 676 -8.87 17.32 -6.70
N ASN A 677 -9.27 18.58 -6.89
CA ASN A 677 -9.09 19.35 -8.12
C ASN A 677 -9.52 18.58 -9.39
N GLU A 678 -10.80 18.23 -9.49
CA GLU A 678 -11.37 17.50 -10.64
C GLU A 678 -10.72 16.15 -10.98
N GLY A 679 -9.85 15.61 -10.10
CA GLY A 679 -9.19 14.32 -10.27
C GLY A 679 -7.69 14.38 -10.55
N GLU A 680 -7.05 15.55 -10.45
CA GLU A 680 -5.60 15.71 -10.65
C GLU A 680 -4.75 15.30 -9.44
N SER A 681 -5.35 15.23 -8.26
CA SER A 681 -4.70 14.83 -7.00
C SER A 681 -5.65 13.97 -6.16
N TRP A 682 -5.10 13.20 -5.21
CA TRP A 682 -5.88 12.33 -4.34
C TRP A 682 -5.44 12.47 -2.88
N ARG A 683 -6.40 12.77 -2.00
CA ARG A 683 -6.24 12.57 -0.56
C ARG A 683 -6.32 11.10 -0.23
N GLN A 684 -5.38 10.63 0.57
CA GLN A 684 -5.36 9.27 1.06
C GLN A 684 -5.71 9.25 2.54
N TYR A 685 -6.57 8.32 2.92
CA TYR A 685 -6.98 8.10 4.29
C TYR A 685 -6.81 6.63 4.65
N LEU A 686 -6.38 6.36 5.88
CA LEU A 686 -6.49 5.04 6.47
C LEU A 686 -7.84 4.93 7.18
N VAL A 687 -8.71 4.07 6.67
CA VAL A 687 -9.99 3.76 7.29
C VAL A 687 -9.83 2.46 8.09
N ILE A 688 -9.89 2.59 9.41
CA ILE A 688 -9.94 1.47 10.34
C ILE A 688 -11.40 1.20 10.64
N TYR A 689 -11.90 0.02 10.28
CA TYR A 689 -13.30 -0.34 10.43
C TYR A 689 -13.44 -1.63 11.23
N ASP A 690 -14.59 -1.77 11.88
CA ASP A 690 -14.95 -2.99 12.58
C ASP A 690 -15.63 -3.98 11.62
N THR A 691 -15.17 -5.23 11.61
CA THR A 691 -15.72 -6.31 10.78
C THR A 691 -17.01 -6.89 11.33
N VAL A 692 -17.41 -6.54 12.55
CA VAL A 692 -18.68 -6.96 13.14
C VAL A 692 -19.79 -6.02 12.66
N PRO A 693 -20.91 -6.56 12.12
CA PRO A 693 -22.07 -5.74 11.76
C PRO A 693 -22.54 -4.85 12.92
N GLY A 694 -22.67 -3.54 12.64
CA GLY A 694 -23.03 -2.52 13.64
C GLY A 694 -21.90 -2.07 14.57
N GLY A 695 -20.69 -2.62 14.44
CA GLY A 695 -19.54 -2.31 15.30
C GLY A 695 -19.56 -3.00 16.66
N THR A 696 -18.38 -3.20 17.25
CA THR A 696 -18.25 -3.68 18.65
C THR A 696 -18.39 -2.55 19.67
N GLY A 697 -18.26 -1.30 19.23
CA GLY A 697 -18.16 -0.10 20.06
C GLY A 697 -16.72 0.26 20.44
N SER A 698 -15.73 -0.53 20.00
CA SER A 698 -14.32 -0.30 20.32
C SER A 698 -13.80 1.01 19.71
N LEU A 699 -14.18 1.30 18.46
CA LEU A 699 -13.77 2.54 17.79
C LEU A 699 -14.50 3.75 18.37
N LYS A 700 -15.78 3.60 18.73
CA LYS A 700 -16.52 4.62 19.46
C LYS A 700 -15.88 4.98 20.81
N GLU A 701 -15.43 3.99 21.58
CA GLU A 701 -14.72 4.24 22.85
C GLU A 701 -13.38 4.96 22.61
N LEU A 702 -12.62 4.53 21.60
CA LEU A 702 -11.37 5.15 21.22
C LEU A 702 -11.56 6.63 20.84
N MET A 703 -12.72 6.98 20.29
CA MET A 703 -13.06 8.33 19.83
C MET A 703 -13.83 9.17 20.83
N ARG A 704 -13.99 8.69 22.07
CA ARG A 704 -14.65 9.44 23.16
C ARG A 704 -13.91 10.74 23.48
N THR A 705 -12.58 10.69 23.52
CA THR A 705 -11.71 11.86 23.67
C THR A 705 -10.59 11.76 22.65
N PRO A 706 -10.09 12.88 22.09
CA PRO A 706 -8.95 12.86 21.18
C PRO A 706 -7.70 12.28 21.85
N ASP A 707 -7.56 12.43 23.17
CA ASP A 707 -6.46 11.91 23.97
C ASP A 707 -6.34 10.38 23.92
N ASN A 708 -7.44 9.65 23.74
CA ASN A 708 -7.41 8.19 23.69
C ASN A 708 -6.65 7.69 22.44
N LEU A 709 -6.89 8.31 21.28
CA LEU A 709 -6.15 7.97 20.07
C LEU A 709 -4.68 8.39 20.19
N LEU A 710 -4.39 9.58 20.74
CA LEU A 710 -3.02 10.01 21.00
C LEU A 710 -2.30 9.06 21.96
N LYS A 711 -2.99 8.57 22.99
CA LYS A 711 -2.46 7.57 23.92
C LYS A 711 -2.17 6.24 23.23
N LEU A 712 -3.03 5.84 22.29
CA LEU A 712 -2.79 4.66 21.46
C LEU A 712 -1.53 4.82 20.61
N LEU A 713 -1.34 5.98 19.97
CA LEU A 713 -0.15 6.28 19.17
C LEU A 713 1.11 6.32 20.05
N GLU A 714 1.01 6.84 21.28
CA GLU A 714 2.10 6.84 22.25
C GLU A 714 2.51 5.41 22.65
N LEU A 715 1.54 4.53 22.92
CA LEU A 715 1.81 3.11 23.21
C LEU A 715 2.47 2.40 22.03
N ALA A 716 2.04 2.70 20.79
CA ALA A 716 2.68 2.17 19.59
C ALA A 716 4.14 2.66 19.47
N TYR A 717 4.37 3.95 19.69
CA TYR A 717 5.70 4.55 19.65
C TYR A 717 6.64 3.93 20.69
N GLN A 718 6.19 3.80 21.95
CA GLN A 718 6.95 3.16 23.02
C GLN A 718 7.31 1.70 22.66
N ALA A 719 6.36 0.92 22.18
CA ALA A 719 6.60 -0.47 21.78
C ALA A 719 7.62 -0.60 20.63
N ILE A 720 7.64 0.37 19.71
CA ILE A 720 8.63 0.42 18.62
C ILE A 720 10.03 0.79 19.15
N VAL A 721 10.13 1.79 20.03
CA VAL A 721 11.40 2.28 20.57
C VAL A 721 12.04 1.28 21.55
N GLU A 722 11.25 0.58 22.34
CA GLU A 722 11.73 -0.41 23.32
C GLU A 722 12.01 -1.79 22.71
N CYS A 723 11.73 -1.98 21.41
CA CYS A 723 11.90 -3.28 20.77
C CYS A 723 13.37 -3.67 20.64
N SER A 724 13.70 -4.91 21.01
CA SER A 724 15.09 -5.41 20.94
C SER A 724 15.65 -5.50 19.51
N CYS A 725 14.79 -5.48 18.48
CA CYS A 725 15.26 -5.45 17.08
C CYS A 725 15.96 -4.12 16.73
N ASN A 726 15.88 -3.10 17.58
CA ASN A 726 16.61 -1.85 17.40
C ASN A 726 18.13 -2.00 17.55
N ASN A 727 18.58 -3.10 18.16
CA ASN A 727 20.00 -3.40 18.35
C ASN A 727 20.64 -4.07 17.13
N ASP A 728 19.85 -4.47 16.13
CA ASP A 728 20.30 -5.14 14.93
C ASP A 728 20.17 -4.20 13.72
N THR A 729 21.32 -3.77 13.18
CA THR A 729 21.38 -2.81 12.06
C THR A 729 20.86 -3.38 10.75
N HIS A 730 20.73 -4.70 10.63
CA HIS A 730 20.18 -5.35 9.43
C HIS A 730 18.65 -5.53 9.49
N LYS A 731 17.98 -5.19 10.61
CA LYS A 731 16.53 -5.35 10.80
C LYS A 731 15.81 -4.00 10.88
N ASP A 732 14.87 -3.77 9.96
CA ASP A 732 13.94 -2.61 9.96
C ASP A 732 12.52 -2.99 10.45
N GLY A 733 12.45 -3.99 11.34
CA GLY A 733 11.19 -4.46 11.93
C GLY A 733 11.27 -5.92 12.38
N CYS A 734 10.30 -6.35 13.19
CA CYS A 734 10.10 -7.74 13.58
C CYS A 734 8.64 -8.00 13.99
N TYR A 735 8.28 -9.26 14.22
CA TYR A 735 6.92 -9.67 14.66
C TYR A 735 6.57 -9.26 16.11
N ARG A 736 7.51 -8.66 16.84
CA ARG A 736 7.27 -8.08 18.18
C ARG A 736 6.87 -6.59 18.12
N CYS A 737 7.23 -5.88 17.05
CA CYS A 737 6.86 -4.49 16.82
C CYS A 737 5.92 -4.35 15.60
N VAL A 738 6.45 -4.10 14.40
CA VAL A 738 5.65 -3.66 13.24
C VAL A 738 5.18 -4.78 12.32
N TYR A 739 5.74 -6.00 12.39
CA TYR A 739 5.30 -7.09 11.50
C TYR A 739 4.11 -7.86 12.08
N ALA A 740 3.17 -8.21 11.20
CA ALA A 740 2.00 -9.02 11.54
C ALA A 740 1.77 -10.10 10.47
N TYR A 741 1.37 -11.30 10.90
CA TYR A 741 1.16 -12.46 10.01
C TYR A 741 0.19 -12.18 8.85
N ARG A 742 -0.82 -11.35 9.10
CA ARG A 742 -1.88 -10.97 8.15
C ARG A 742 -1.35 -10.06 7.03
N ASP A 743 -0.36 -9.22 7.36
CA ASP A 743 0.25 -8.26 6.45
C ASP A 743 1.55 -8.79 5.83
N ARG A 744 1.79 -10.11 5.87
CA ARG A 744 3.00 -10.74 5.29
C ARG A 744 3.25 -10.38 3.82
N GLY A 745 2.19 -10.11 3.04
CA GLY A 745 2.31 -9.65 1.65
C GLY A 745 2.73 -8.19 1.50
N ARG A 746 2.49 -7.37 2.54
CA ARG A 746 2.90 -5.96 2.65
C ARG A 746 4.20 -5.77 3.43
N MET A 747 4.74 -6.81 4.07
CA MET A 747 5.95 -6.77 4.92
C MET A 747 7.13 -6.05 4.25
N LYS A 748 7.33 -6.22 2.94
CA LYS A 748 8.36 -5.52 2.15
C LYS A 748 8.22 -3.98 2.11
N TYR A 749 7.07 -3.46 2.51
CA TYR A 749 6.78 -2.04 2.59
C TYR A 749 6.63 -1.59 4.06
N VAL A 750 6.78 -2.46 5.05
CA VAL A 750 6.65 -2.05 6.46
C VAL A 750 8.05 -1.72 6.99
N SER A 751 8.24 -0.46 7.39
CA SER A 751 9.47 0.05 7.98
C SER A 751 9.21 0.53 9.42
N ARG A 752 9.97 -0.01 10.36
CA ARG A 752 9.94 0.40 11.76
C ARG A 752 10.40 1.86 11.88
N ASP A 753 11.46 2.23 11.19
CA ASP A 753 12.07 3.55 11.35
C ASP A 753 11.19 4.66 10.77
N GLN A 754 10.49 4.40 9.66
CA GLN A 754 9.47 5.31 9.13
C GLN A 754 8.27 5.43 10.08
N ALA A 755 7.76 4.32 10.61
CA ALA A 755 6.70 4.34 11.61
C ALA A 755 7.10 5.18 12.84
N ARG A 756 8.32 4.98 13.36
CA ARG A 756 8.86 5.73 14.49
C ARG A 756 8.91 7.24 14.21
N LEU A 757 9.41 7.64 13.04
CA LEU A 757 9.52 9.05 12.66
C LEU A 757 8.15 9.73 12.54
N LEU A 758 7.19 9.08 11.87
CA LEU A 758 5.84 9.60 11.70
C LEU A 758 5.12 9.76 13.05
N LEU A 759 5.16 8.74 13.90
CA LEU A 759 4.56 8.81 15.24
C LEU A 759 5.21 9.90 16.09
N ALA A 760 6.54 10.04 16.05
CA ALA A 760 7.23 11.09 16.80
C ALA A 760 6.76 12.49 16.39
N LYS A 761 6.66 12.76 15.08
CA LYS A 761 6.18 14.06 14.56
C LYS A 761 4.73 14.34 15.01
N ILE A 762 3.85 13.34 14.92
CA ILE A 762 2.44 13.49 15.35
C ILE A 762 2.35 13.75 16.87
N LEU A 763 3.12 13.00 17.68
CA LEU A 763 3.09 13.12 19.14
C LEU A 763 3.72 14.42 19.66
N GLN A 764 4.69 14.99 18.95
CA GLN A 764 5.24 16.32 19.27
C GLN A 764 4.20 17.42 19.12
N ALA A 765 3.31 17.31 18.13
CA ALA A 765 2.26 18.29 17.86
C ALA A 765 0.95 18.03 18.63
N ARG A 766 0.94 17.10 19.59
CA ARG A 766 -0.29 16.64 20.30
C ARG A 766 -1.08 17.76 20.98
N ASP A 767 -0.40 18.79 21.49
CA ASP A 767 -1.03 19.88 22.25
C ASP A 767 -1.75 20.90 21.34
N SER A 768 -1.56 20.79 20.02
CA SER A 768 -2.17 21.67 19.01
C SER A 768 -3.46 21.12 18.40
N ILE A 769 -4.00 20.01 18.93
CA ILE A 769 -5.19 19.36 18.38
C ILE A 769 -6.44 20.24 18.51
N ARG A 770 -7.19 20.40 17.42
CA ARG A 770 -8.43 21.19 17.34
C ARG A 770 -9.58 20.34 16.81
N VAL A 771 -10.80 20.69 17.24
CA VAL A 771 -12.04 20.10 16.72
C VAL A 771 -12.39 20.76 15.39
N ILE A 772 -12.72 19.95 14.39
CA ILE A 772 -13.12 20.39 13.05
C ILE A 772 -14.39 19.67 12.60
N ASP A 773 -15.03 20.15 11.54
CA ASP A 773 -16.25 19.51 11.01
C ASP A 773 -15.95 18.24 10.20
N SER A 774 -14.86 18.24 9.43
CA SER A 774 -14.38 17.07 8.68
C SER A 774 -12.93 17.24 8.27
N ILE A 775 -12.18 16.13 8.29
CA ILE A 775 -10.77 16.10 7.88
C ILE A 775 -10.54 16.44 6.40
N LYS A 776 -11.60 16.49 5.59
CA LYS A 776 -11.55 16.98 4.20
C LYS A 776 -11.14 18.46 4.09
N ASN A 777 -11.33 19.24 5.15
CA ASN A 777 -11.04 20.68 5.12
C ASN A 777 -9.59 21.03 5.45
N ILE A 778 -8.77 20.05 5.85
CA ILE A 778 -7.36 20.27 6.21
C ILE A 778 -6.59 20.70 4.95
N SER A 779 -5.87 21.82 4.99
CA SER A 779 -5.04 22.27 3.86
C SER A 779 -3.80 21.38 3.71
N LEU A 780 -3.53 20.92 2.48
CA LEU A 780 -2.31 20.17 2.12
C LEU A 780 -1.28 21.06 1.39
N GLU A 781 -1.52 22.38 1.33
CA GLU A 781 -0.72 23.33 0.54
C GLU A 781 0.78 23.29 0.89
N ALA A 782 1.12 23.09 2.16
CA ALA A 782 2.51 22.96 2.62
C ALA A 782 3.23 21.72 2.05
N MET A 783 2.50 20.65 1.67
CA MET A 783 3.09 19.44 1.09
C MET A 783 3.22 19.51 -0.44
N MET A 784 2.41 20.32 -1.13
CA MET A 784 2.43 20.44 -2.60
C MET A 784 3.70 21.11 -3.13
N GLY A 785 4.28 22.08 -2.43
CA GLY A 785 5.61 22.62 -2.76
C GLY A 785 6.68 21.52 -2.81
N SER A 786 6.64 20.58 -1.85
CA SER A 786 7.53 19.41 -1.84
C SER A 786 7.24 18.39 -2.95
N GLU A 787 6.06 18.43 -3.57
CA GLU A 787 5.60 17.40 -4.51
C GLU A 787 6.21 17.57 -5.89
N LEU A 788 6.22 18.80 -6.41
CA LEU A 788 6.89 19.10 -7.68
C LEU A 788 8.41 18.91 -7.55
N GLU A 789 8.98 19.29 -6.41
CA GLU A 789 10.38 19.04 -6.04
C GLU A 789 10.72 17.54 -6.04
N LYS A 790 9.93 16.70 -5.36
CA LYS A 790 10.11 15.24 -5.35
C LYS A 790 9.97 14.65 -6.74
N ARG A 791 9.01 15.13 -7.54
CA ARG A 791 8.79 14.66 -8.91
C ARG A 791 9.98 14.99 -9.80
N PHE A 792 10.55 16.19 -9.68
CA PHE A 792 11.74 16.61 -10.41
C PHE A 792 12.92 15.65 -10.14
N ILE A 793 13.19 15.33 -8.88
CA ILE A 793 14.24 14.36 -8.50
C ILE A 793 13.94 12.96 -9.04
N SER A 794 12.70 12.47 -8.93
CA SER A 794 12.29 11.17 -9.49
C SER A 794 12.54 11.10 -11.00
N CYS A 795 12.17 12.16 -11.74
CA CYS A 795 12.38 12.24 -13.19
C CYS A 795 13.88 12.25 -13.55
N LEU A 796 14.75 12.87 -12.73
CA LEU A 796 16.20 12.80 -12.92
C LEU A 796 16.74 11.38 -12.66
N GLN A 797 16.26 10.69 -11.62
CA GLN A 797 16.68 9.33 -11.27
C GLN A 797 16.21 8.25 -12.25
N GLU A 798 14.99 8.38 -12.78
CA GLU A 798 14.41 7.47 -13.77
C GLU A 798 15.07 7.61 -15.16
N ASN A 799 15.80 8.71 -15.40
CA ASN A 799 16.42 8.96 -16.68
C ASN A 799 17.62 8.04 -16.93
N LYS A 800 17.54 7.23 -17.99
CA LYS A 800 18.57 6.25 -18.35
C LYS A 800 19.92 6.85 -18.70
N ASN A 801 19.99 8.14 -19.05
CA ASN A 801 21.22 8.81 -19.47
C ASN A 801 21.98 9.47 -18.30
N LEU A 802 21.36 9.53 -17.12
CA LEU A 802 21.95 10.10 -15.91
C LEU A 802 22.29 9.00 -14.90
N ILE A 803 23.25 9.32 -14.03
CA ILE A 803 23.54 8.60 -12.80
C ILE A 803 23.41 9.65 -11.70
N VAL A 804 22.36 9.52 -10.88
CA VAL A 804 22.09 10.43 -9.77
C VAL A 804 22.42 9.71 -8.48
N SER A 805 23.43 10.19 -7.77
CA SER A 805 23.88 9.66 -6.47
C SER A 805 23.67 10.70 -5.38
N ARG A 806 23.46 10.25 -4.13
CA ARG A 806 23.38 11.17 -2.98
C ARG A 806 24.79 11.52 -2.53
N SER A 807 25.03 12.81 -2.32
CA SER A 807 26.26 13.33 -1.72
C SER A 807 26.00 13.60 -0.23
N TYR A 808 26.89 13.09 0.63
CA TYR A 808 26.90 13.34 2.07
C TYR A 808 28.07 14.22 2.51
N ALA A 809 28.91 14.68 1.58
CA ALA A 809 30.21 15.30 1.84
C ALA A 809 30.14 16.78 2.31
N HIS A 810 28.95 17.39 2.37
CA HIS A 810 28.78 18.78 2.81
C HIS A 810 27.56 18.90 3.73
N GLN A 811 27.60 19.84 4.69
CA GLN A 811 26.46 20.16 5.54
C GLN A 811 25.27 20.66 4.71
N GLY A 812 24.40 19.72 4.32
CA GLY A 812 23.20 19.92 3.50
C GLY A 812 23.01 18.77 2.51
N ALA A 813 21.87 18.07 2.58
CA ALA A 813 21.57 16.96 1.68
C ALA A 813 21.53 17.41 0.20
N GLY A 814 22.45 16.90 -0.62
CA GLY A 814 22.56 17.22 -2.05
C GLY A 814 22.69 15.97 -2.93
N TRP A 815 22.61 16.15 -4.24
CA TRP A 815 22.76 15.07 -5.23
C TRP A 815 23.90 15.36 -6.20
N ILE A 816 24.66 14.34 -6.59
CA ILE A 816 25.62 14.42 -7.69
C ILE A 816 24.97 13.79 -8.92
N ILE A 817 24.95 14.54 -10.02
CA ILE A 817 24.43 14.12 -11.32
C ILE A 817 25.60 13.94 -12.28
N ASN A 818 25.79 12.71 -12.74
CA ASN A 818 26.77 12.35 -13.75
C ASN A 818 26.06 11.95 -15.04
N THR A 819 26.59 12.35 -16.19
CA THR A 819 26.08 11.93 -17.49
C THR A 819 26.80 10.67 -17.96
N ARG A 820 26.06 9.68 -18.49
CA ARG A 820 26.68 8.41 -18.95
C ARG A 820 27.50 8.56 -20.23
N SER A 821 27.25 9.61 -21.00
CA SER A 821 27.90 9.89 -22.28
C SER A 821 29.27 10.57 -22.13
N GLU A 822 29.46 11.41 -21.12
CA GLU A 822 30.73 12.07 -20.81
C GLU A 822 30.97 12.09 -19.28
N PRO A 823 31.71 11.12 -18.72
CA PRO A 823 31.95 11.04 -17.28
C PRO A 823 32.78 12.20 -16.69
N MET A 824 33.32 13.10 -17.52
CA MET A 824 34.03 14.31 -17.07
C MET A 824 33.10 15.48 -16.73
N MET A 825 31.80 15.43 -17.08
CA MET A 825 30.83 16.49 -16.77
C MET A 825 29.92 16.04 -15.62
N SER A 826 30.21 16.55 -14.43
CA SER A 826 29.49 16.24 -13.19
C SER A 826 28.91 17.50 -12.58
N TRP A 827 27.68 17.39 -12.04
CA TRP A 827 26.95 18.50 -11.45
C TRP A 827 26.55 18.19 -10.01
N HIS A 828 26.73 19.17 -9.12
CA HIS A 828 26.24 19.11 -7.76
C HIS A 828 24.92 19.88 -7.65
N LEU A 829 23.83 19.16 -7.37
CA LEU A 829 22.49 19.68 -7.17
C LEU A 829 22.26 19.95 -5.68
N LYS A 830 22.10 21.23 -5.32
CA LYS A 830 21.81 21.67 -3.95
C LYS A 830 20.39 22.22 -3.87
N ALA A 831 19.62 21.77 -2.89
CA ALA A 831 18.26 22.25 -2.66
C ALA A 831 18.24 23.56 -1.87
N GLN A 832 17.22 24.38 -2.14
CA GLN A 832 16.82 25.55 -1.36
C GLN A 832 17.97 26.51 -1.00
N VAL A 833 18.74 26.92 -2.00
CA VAL A 833 19.91 27.80 -1.84
C VAL A 833 19.44 29.25 -1.77
N ASP A 834 19.87 29.99 -0.75
CA ASP A 834 19.63 31.43 -0.66
C ASP A 834 20.63 32.19 -1.55
N LEU A 835 20.13 32.98 -2.50
CA LEU A 835 20.92 33.87 -3.34
C LEU A 835 20.64 35.32 -2.95
N GLY A 836 21.68 36.13 -2.76
CA GLY A 836 21.53 37.54 -2.43
C GLY A 836 22.75 38.37 -2.82
N ALA A 837 23.02 39.42 -2.03
CA ALA A 837 24.08 40.39 -2.34
C ALA A 837 25.49 39.77 -2.42
N LYS A 838 25.73 38.66 -1.71
CA LYS A 838 27.00 37.92 -1.75
C LYS A 838 27.28 37.34 -3.13
N GLU A 839 26.24 36.89 -3.82
CA GLU A 839 26.29 36.29 -5.15
C GLU A 839 26.04 37.31 -6.28
N ALA A 840 26.06 38.61 -5.95
CA ALA A 840 25.70 39.73 -6.82
C ALA A 840 24.25 39.69 -7.36
N VAL A 841 23.34 39.06 -6.60
CA VAL A 841 21.90 39.05 -6.93
C VAL A 841 21.22 40.21 -6.20
N GLY A 842 20.69 41.17 -6.97
CA GLY A 842 20.12 42.41 -6.43
C GLY A 842 18.81 42.25 -5.64
N ILE A 843 18.08 41.15 -5.82
CA ILE A 843 16.85 40.82 -5.10
C ILE A 843 17.05 39.46 -4.42
N PRO A 844 17.08 39.39 -3.07
CA PRO A 844 17.20 38.13 -2.37
C PRO A 844 16.12 37.14 -2.78
N CYS A 845 16.54 35.94 -3.17
CA CYS A 845 15.64 34.91 -3.66
C CYS A 845 16.19 33.51 -3.34
N ARG A 846 15.28 32.54 -3.34
CA ARG A 846 15.59 31.15 -3.00
C ARG A 846 15.09 30.24 -4.11
N PRO A 847 15.91 29.91 -5.13
CA PRO A 847 15.58 28.85 -6.08
C PRO A 847 15.36 27.50 -5.39
N ASP A 848 14.47 26.67 -5.95
CA ASP A 848 14.17 25.34 -5.42
C ASP A 848 15.42 24.45 -5.46
N TYR A 849 16.19 24.55 -6.55
CA TYR A 849 17.47 23.87 -6.70
C TYR A 849 18.51 24.75 -7.42
N VAL A 850 19.78 24.54 -7.12
CA VAL A 850 20.90 25.08 -7.91
C VAL A 850 21.84 23.96 -8.31
N LEU A 851 22.16 23.91 -9.60
CA LEU A 851 23.15 23.01 -10.18
C LEU A 851 24.49 23.72 -10.32
N TYR A 852 25.50 23.22 -9.59
CA TYR A 852 26.88 23.70 -9.67
C TYR A 852 27.71 22.72 -10.51
N PRO A 853 28.45 23.17 -11.54
CA PRO A 853 29.38 22.31 -12.26
C PRO A 853 30.58 21.97 -11.36
N LEU A 854 30.98 20.70 -11.30
CA LEU A 854 32.14 20.27 -10.49
C LEU A 854 33.48 20.58 -11.17
N MET A 855 33.53 20.64 -12.50
CA MET A 855 34.68 21.21 -13.23
C MET A 855 34.40 22.69 -13.52
N GLN A 856 35.17 23.59 -12.91
CA GLN A 856 35.07 25.02 -13.21
C GLN A 856 35.80 25.38 -14.51
N SER A 857 35.04 26.02 -15.40
CA SER A 857 35.53 26.75 -16.56
C SER A 857 34.73 28.05 -16.61
N ASP A 858 35.37 29.19 -16.87
CA ASP A 858 34.69 30.49 -17.06
C ASP A 858 33.58 30.45 -18.13
N ALA A 859 33.55 29.40 -18.95
CA ALA A 859 32.53 29.16 -19.97
C ALA A 859 31.23 28.53 -19.45
N ILE A 860 31.22 27.88 -18.28
CA ILE A 860 30.07 27.11 -17.75
C ILE A 860 29.59 27.73 -16.45
N LYS A 861 28.32 28.15 -16.41
CA LYS A 861 27.72 28.81 -15.24
C LYS A 861 26.82 27.85 -14.46
N PRO A 862 26.69 28.01 -13.14
CA PRO A 862 25.65 27.34 -12.37
C PRO A 862 24.24 27.66 -12.88
N VAL A 863 23.30 26.74 -12.68
CA VAL A 863 21.90 26.89 -13.11
C VAL A 863 20.98 26.95 -11.90
N ALA A 864 20.31 28.09 -11.71
CA ALA A 864 19.27 28.27 -10.71
C ALA A 864 17.92 27.77 -11.28
N ILE A 865 17.37 26.72 -10.68
CA ILE A 865 16.14 26.07 -11.12
C ILE A 865 14.97 26.53 -10.26
N PHE A 866 13.88 26.91 -10.92
CA PHE A 866 12.58 27.19 -10.33
C PHE A 866 11.55 26.19 -10.82
N LEU A 867 10.80 25.61 -9.89
CA LEU A 867 9.76 24.61 -10.11
C LEU A 867 8.39 25.27 -9.95
N ASP A 868 7.84 25.78 -11.05
CA ASP A 868 6.65 26.63 -11.02
C ASP A 868 5.38 25.79 -11.22
N GLY A 869 4.63 25.58 -10.14
CA GLY A 869 3.27 25.07 -10.21
C GLY A 869 2.25 26.16 -10.57
N PHE A 870 1.44 25.95 -11.60
CA PHE A 870 0.47 26.95 -12.09
C PHE A 870 -0.46 27.48 -10.98
N ALA A 871 -0.98 26.60 -10.12
CA ALA A 871 -1.87 26.98 -9.02
C ALA A 871 -1.24 27.98 -8.04
N PHE A 872 0.07 27.87 -7.79
CA PHE A 872 0.82 28.71 -6.85
C PHE A 872 1.31 30.00 -7.51
N HIS A 873 1.87 29.91 -8.71
CA HIS A 873 2.58 31.02 -9.34
C HIS A 873 1.71 31.94 -10.21
N LYS A 874 0.47 31.55 -10.56
CA LYS A 874 -0.40 32.38 -11.40
C LYS A 874 -0.68 33.78 -10.84
N ASN A 875 -0.62 33.95 -9.51
CA ASN A 875 -0.88 35.23 -8.84
C ASN A 875 0.39 35.99 -8.44
N SER A 876 1.57 35.36 -8.50
CA SER A 876 2.87 35.93 -8.07
C SER A 876 3.82 36.26 -9.23
N VAL A 877 3.35 36.20 -10.48
CA VAL A 877 4.17 36.38 -11.69
C VAL A 877 5.06 37.62 -11.65
N ALA A 878 4.55 38.75 -11.12
CA ALA A 878 5.32 39.99 -11.01
C ALA A 878 6.58 39.85 -10.12
N GLU A 879 6.45 39.22 -8.95
CA GLU A 879 7.58 38.96 -8.06
C GLU A 879 8.52 37.91 -8.65
N ASP A 880 7.95 36.88 -9.27
CA ASP A 880 8.67 35.78 -9.87
C ASP A 880 9.62 36.24 -10.99
N VAL A 881 9.12 37.15 -11.82
CA VAL A 881 9.89 37.75 -12.90
C VAL A 881 10.99 38.67 -12.37
N GLN A 882 10.73 39.48 -11.35
CA GLN A 882 11.75 40.36 -10.75
C GLN A 882 12.91 39.56 -10.12
N LYS A 883 12.61 38.52 -9.34
CA LYS A 883 13.62 37.63 -8.72
C LYS A 883 14.51 36.97 -9.78
N ARG A 884 13.88 36.41 -10.83
CA ARG A 884 14.59 35.71 -11.91
C ARG A 884 15.41 36.68 -12.79
N GLN A 885 14.90 37.88 -13.07
CA GLN A 885 15.64 38.93 -13.78
C GLN A 885 16.86 39.38 -12.96
N ALA A 886 16.75 39.52 -11.64
CA ALA A 886 17.88 39.87 -10.78
C ALA A 886 18.99 38.80 -10.75
N ILE A 887 18.63 37.51 -10.75
CA ILE A 887 19.61 36.42 -10.86
C ILE A 887 20.34 36.49 -12.21
N ARG A 888 19.60 36.72 -13.29
CA ARG A 888 20.18 36.87 -14.62
C ARG A 888 21.15 38.06 -14.69
N ASP A 889 20.74 39.21 -14.14
CA ASP A 889 21.51 40.45 -14.16
C ASP A 889 22.83 40.34 -13.38
N SER A 890 22.92 39.42 -12.41
CA SER A 890 24.19 39.10 -11.74
C SER A 890 25.29 38.64 -12.70
N GLY A 891 24.90 38.06 -13.84
CA GLY A 891 25.81 37.44 -14.79
C GLY A 891 26.44 36.13 -14.30
N ASN A 892 26.19 35.69 -13.07
CA ASN A 892 26.84 34.53 -12.46
C ASN A 892 26.06 33.22 -12.66
N PHE A 893 24.77 33.28 -12.96
CA PHE A 893 23.88 32.11 -13.06
C PHE A 893 23.07 32.12 -14.36
N TRP A 894 22.71 30.92 -14.84
CA TRP A 894 21.56 30.75 -15.73
C TRP A 894 20.30 30.52 -14.91
N VAL A 895 19.15 30.96 -15.42
CA VAL A 895 17.85 30.78 -14.76
C VAL A 895 17.03 29.78 -15.56
N TRP A 896 16.48 28.77 -14.89
CA TRP A 896 15.72 27.72 -15.56
C TRP A 896 14.40 27.46 -14.85
N THR A 897 13.29 27.72 -15.53
CA THR A 897 11.96 27.40 -14.98
C THR A 897 11.44 26.09 -15.58
N VAL A 898 10.99 25.17 -14.74
CA VAL A 898 10.35 23.91 -15.14
C VAL A 898 8.97 23.86 -14.53
N THR A 899 7.93 23.60 -15.33
CA THR A 899 6.55 23.57 -14.83
C THR A 899 6.05 22.14 -14.63
N TRP A 900 4.91 22.00 -13.96
CA TRP A 900 4.28 20.69 -13.73
C TRP A 900 4.06 19.88 -15.02
N ALA A 901 3.63 20.56 -16.08
CA ALA A 901 3.35 19.94 -17.36
C ALA A 901 4.62 19.41 -18.06
N ASP A 902 5.78 20.05 -17.84
CA ASP A 902 7.07 19.59 -18.37
C ASP A 902 7.53 18.24 -17.80
N LEU A 903 7.08 17.87 -16.59
CA LEU A 903 7.42 16.62 -15.92
C LEU A 903 6.38 15.50 -16.11
N LYS A 904 5.15 15.84 -16.53
CA LYS A 904 4.02 14.91 -16.68
C LYS A 904 3.92 14.34 -18.10
N GLU A 905 4.06 15.18 -19.12
CA GLU A 905 3.89 14.78 -20.53
C GLU A 905 5.19 14.93 -21.32
N PRO A 906 5.67 13.88 -22.02
CA PRO A 906 6.78 14.02 -22.95
C PRO A 906 6.32 14.78 -24.21
N GLY A 907 6.86 15.97 -24.44
CA GLY A 907 6.64 16.77 -25.64
C GLY A 907 6.07 18.17 -25.37
N LEU A 908 5.48 18.80 -26.39
CA LEU A 908 5.05 20.21 -26.37
C LEU A 908 3.55 20.42 -26.42
N LYS A 909 2.73 19.38 -26.22
CA LYS A 909 1.27 19.47 -26.36
C LYS A 909 0.65 20.52 -25.44
N HIS A 910 1.28 20.78 -24.29
CA HIS A 910 0.85 21.73 -23.26
C HIS A 910 1.48 23.13 -23.40
N VAL A 911 2.43 23.33 -24.32
CA VAL A 911 3.16 24.60 -24.49
C VAL A 911 2.71 25.28 -25.77
N GLN A 912 2.42 26.58 -25.70
CA GLN A 912 2.19 27.36 -26.91
C GLN A 912 3.49 27.50 -27.72
N ASP A 913 3.45 27.21 -29.02
CA ASP A 913 4.62 27.42 -29.89
C ASP A 913 4.76 28.91 -30.22
N VAL A 914 5.54 29.62 -29.39
CA VAL A 914 5.72 31.07 -29.53
C VAL A 914 6.93 31.43 -30.40
N LEU A 915 7.94 30.57 -30.46
CA LEU A 915 9.21 30.84 -31.16
C LEU A 915 9.06 30.92 -32.68
N GLY A 916 8.02 30.31 -33.26
CA GLY A 916 7.77 30.32 -34.70
C GLY A 916 6.85 31.45 -35.20
N LEU A 917 6.19 32.18 -34.29
CA LEU A 917 5.15 33.16 -34.62
C LEU A 917 5.75 34.51 -35.05
N GLY A 918 5.04 35.21 -35.96
CA GLY A 918 5.39 36.60 -36.33
C GLY A 918 6.71 36.80 -37.09
N HIS A 919 7.40 35.72 -37.49
CA HIS A 919 8.65 35.80 -38.26
C HIS A 919 8.49 36.57 -39.58
N ASN A 920 9.35 37.57 -39.82
CA ASN A 920 9.32 38.37 -41.05
C ASN A 920 9.81 37.55 -42.26
N PRO A 921 8.96 37.26 -43.27
CA PRO A 921 9.35 36.45 -44.42
C PRO A 921 10.43 37.12 -45.30
N ASP A 922 10.53 38.45 -45.30
CA ASP A 922 11.56 39.18 -46.06
C ASP A 922 12.96 39.02 -45.45
N MET A 923 13.04 38.80 -44.13
CA MET A 923 14.29 38.50 -43.41
C MET A 923 14.72 37.03 -43.52
N LYS A 924 13.88 36.16 -44.08
CA LYS A 924 14.23 34.75 -44.39
C LYS A 924 15.13 34.59 -45.62
N GLN A 925 15.56 35.70 -46.25
CA GLN A 925 16.40 35.65 -47.45
C GLN A 925 17.87 35.27 -47.18
N PRO A 926 18.52 34.52 -48.08
CA PRO A 926 19.86 33.94 -47.86
C PRO A 926 20.99 34.96 -47.63
N LYS A 927 20.84 36.24 -47.99
CA LYS A 927 21.94 37.23 -47.86
C LYS A 927 22.30 37.58 -46.42
N PHE A 928 21.32 37.67 -45.52
CA PHE A 928 21.56 37.87 -44.08
C PHE A 928 21.85 36.55 -43.37
N TYR A 929 21.26 35.45 -43.86
CA TYR A 929 21.49 34.08 -43.39
C TYR A 929 22.92 33.58 -43.66
N ASN A 930 23.54 33.98 -44.77
CA ASN A 930 24.92 33.62 -45.12
C ASN A 930 25.93 34.19 -44.11
N LEU A 931 25.57 35.17 -43.26
CA LEU A 931 26.43 35.59 -42.16
C LEU A 931 26.62 34.49 -41.09
N PHE A 932 25.73 33.49 -41.04
CA PHE A 932 25.82 32.30 -40.20
C PHE A 932 26.40 31.08 -40.95
N HIS A 933 27.47 31.27 -41.71
CA HIS A 933 28.08 30.27 -42.61
C HIS A 933 28.36 28.88 -41.98
N ASP A 934 28.43 28.77 -40.65
CA ASP A 934 28.79 27.53 -39.95
C ASP A 934 27.61 26.70 -39.39
N THR A 935 26.35 27.13 -39.50
CA THR A 935 25.19 26.31 -39.04
C THR A 935 23.86 26.75 -39.68
N ASN A 936 23.16 25.83 -40.34
CA ASN A 936 21.84 26.08 -40.95
C ASN A 936 20.78 26.33 -39.85
N PHE A 937 19.91 27.36 -39.99
CA PHE A 937 18.79 27.63 -39.08
C PHE A 937 17.87 26.42 -38.89
N ALA A 938 17.69 25.60 -39.92
CA ALA A 938 16.93 24.35 -39.79
C ALA A 938 17.55 23.38 -38.76
N ALA A 939 18.88 23.37 -38.62
CA ALA A 939 19.59 22.58 -37.62
C ALA A 939 19.47 23.19 -36.21
N LEU A 940 19.45 24.53 -36.10
CA LEU A 940 19.18 25.23 -34.85
C LEU A 940 17.75 24.96 -34.37
N GLU A 941 16.78 25.06 -35.26
CA GLU A 941 15.36 24.83 -34.99
C GLU A 941 15.07 23.38 -34.60
N ALA A 942 15.68 22.41 -35.30
CA ALA A 942 15.57 20.99 -34.95
C ALA A 942 16.09 20.66 -33.55
N SER A 943 16.99 21.47 -32.98
CA SER A 943 17.59 21.20 -31.66
C SER A 943 16.65 21.44 -30.47
N PHE A 944 15.54 22.18 -30.65
CA PHE A 944 14.60 22.51 -29.57
C PHE A 944 13.12 22.31 -29.94
N ARG A 945 12.78 22.16 -31.23
CA ARG A 945 11.37 22.11 -31.71
C ARG A 945 10.53 21.00 -31.12
N GLU A 946 11.12 19.87 -30.71
CA GLU A 946 10.36 18.71 -30.15
C GLU A 946 10.64 18.48 -28.66
N ARG A 947 11.23 19.47 -27.96
CA ARG A 947 11.71 19.32 -26.58
C ARG A 947 11.04 20.33 -25.65
N ASN A 948 10.55 19.86 -24.50
CA ASN A 948 10.04 20.71 -23.42
C ASN A 948 11.17 21.25 -22.53
N SER A 949 10.86 22.10 -21.55
CA SER A 949 11.88 22.79 -20.73
C SER A 949 12.74 21.82 -19.91
N PHE A 950 12.19 20.69 -19.47
CA PHE A 950 12.93 19.66 -18.75
C PHE A 950 13.90 18.90 -19.68
N ALA A 951 13.45 18.51 -20.87
CA ALA A 951 14.31 17.87 -21.87
C ALA A 951 15.47 18.78 -22.31
N LEU A 952 15.20 20.09 -22.45
CA LEU A 952 16.23 21.08 -22.76
C LEU A 952 17.24 21.24 -21.62
N LEU A 953 16.81 21.21 -20.36
CA LEU A 953 17.72 21.20 -19.21
C LEU A 953 18.68 20.00 -19.25
N LEU A 954 18.15 18.81 -19.56
CA LEU A 954 18.96 17.60 -19.68
C LEU A 954 19.99 17.68 -20.82
N ASP A 955 19.62 18.30 -21.93
CA ASP A 955 20.56 18.55 -23.03
C ASP A 955 21.69 19.50 -22.63
N TYR A 956 21.36 20.55 -21.85
CA TYR A 956 22.34 21.48 -21.33
C TYR A 956 23.31 20.79 -20.36
N LEU A 957 22.80 19.95 -19.47
CA LEU A 957 23.62 19.18 -18.53
C LEU A 957 24.60 18.22 -19.22
N ALA A 958 24.22 17.70 -20.40
CA ALA A 958 25.04 16.79 -21.19
C ALA A 958 26.18 17.48 -21.97
N ASP A 959 25.97 18.69 -22.47
CA ASP A 959 26.98 19.45 -23.23
C ASP A 959 26.80 20.97 -23.00
N PRO A 960 27.13 21.50 -21.82
CA PRO A 960 26.86 22.90 -21.48
C PRO A 960 27.63 23.86 -22.40
N GLY A 961 28.86 23.52 -22.79
CA GLY A 961 29.69 24.34 -23.67
C GLY A 961 29.14 24.44 -25.09
N GLY A 962 28.85 23.31 -25.74
CA GLY A 962 28.29 23.27 -27.08
C GLY A 962 26.88 23.83 -27.14
N ARG A 963 26.03 23.52 -26.13
CA ARG A 963 24.66 24.07 -26.04
C ARG A 963 24.64 25.56 -25.81
N THR A 964 25.52 26.11 -24.96
CA THR A 964 25.64 27.56 -24.78
C THR A 964 25.93 28.26 -26.11
N GLN A 965 26.90 27.78 -26.88
CA GLN A 965 27.23 28.40 -28.17
C GLN A 965 26.09 28.25 -29.19
N LEU A 966 25.45 27.08 -29.25
CA LEU A 966 24.34 26.79 -30.14
C LEU A 966 23.13 27.68 -29.84
N TRP A 967 22.73 27.77 -28.57
CA TRP A 967 21.58 28.55 -28.14
C TRP A 967 21.83 30.05 -28.19
N GLN A 968 23.06 30.51 -28.00
CA GLN A 968 23.45 31.89 -28.29
C GLN A 968 23.22 32.26 -29.77
N ARG A 969 23.57 31.36 -30.71
CA ARG A 969 23.34 31.57 -32.15
C ARG A 969 21.85 31.54 -32.47
N MET A 970 21.11 30.60 -31.88
CA MET A 970 19.66 30.48 -32.02
C MET A 970 18.94 31.74 -31.53
N ALA A 971 19.23 32.21 -30.31
CA ALA A 971 18.59 33.39 -29.74
C ALA A 971 18.84 34.65 -30.59
N ALA A 972 20.06 34.80 -31.10
CA ALA A 972 20.40 35.89 -32.03
C ALA A 972 19.64 35.76 -33.37
N ALA A 973 19.53 34.55 -33.92
CA ALA A 973 18.81 34.31 -35.17
C ALA A 973 17.31 34.64 -35.05
N HIS A 974 16.64 34.19 -33.99
CA HIS A 974 15.23 34.51 -33.76
C HIS A 974 15.00 36.01 -33.54
N ALA A 975 15.84 36.65 -32.72
CA ALA A 975 15.77 38.08 -32.49
C ALA A 975 15.97 38.90 -33.79
N TRP A 976 16.77 38.43 -34.75
CA TRP A 976 16.91 39.10 -36.05
C TRP A 976 15.76 38.85 -37.03
N VAL A 977 15.20 37.65 -37.08
CA VAL A 977 14.07 37.33 -37.98
C VAL A 977 12.81 38.12 -37.60
N TRP A 978 12.70 38.57 -36.36
CA TRP A 978 11.63 39.45 -35.92
C TRP A 978 11.81 40.93 -36.30
N LEU A 979 13.01 41.38 -36.68
CA LEU A 979 13.24 42.77 -37.07
C LEU A 979 12.50 43.10 -38.38
N ASP A 980 11.86 44.27 -38.43
CA ASP A 980 11.15 44.74 -39.62
C ASP A 980 11.66 46.13 -40.03
N VAL A 981 12.61 46.14 -40.97
CA VAL A 981 13.23 47.37 -41.50
C VAL A 981 12.20 48.28 -42.18
N LYS A 982 11.17 47.72 -42.84
CA LYS A 982 10.18 48.51 -43.58
C LYS A 982 9.25 49.23 -42.59
N LYS A 983 8.74 48.52 -41.58
CA LYS A 983 7.88 49.11 -40.54
C LYS A 983 8.63 50.08 -39.64
N SER A 984 9.92 49.82 -39.39
CA SER A 984 10.76 50.72 -38.59
C SER A 984 10.98 52.11 -39.21
N GLN A 985 10.78 52.23 -40.52
CA GLN A 985 10.90 53.50 -41.25
C GLN A 985 9.57 54.28 -41.32
N ASP A 986 8.45 53.67 -40.97
CA ASP A 986 7.14 54.32 -40.95
C ASP A 986 6.93 55.12 -39.66
N ALA A 987 6.67 56.42 -39.78
CA ALA A 987 6.55 57.32 -38.64
C ALA A 987 5.35 56.99 -37.74
N GLY A 988 4.23 56.54 -38.32
CA GLY A 988 3.04 56.15 -37.55
C GLY A 988 3.27 54.88 -36.74
N THR A 989 3.94 53.89 -37.33
CA THR A 989 4.31 52.64 -36.67
C THR A 989 5.35 52.85 -35.57
N LYS A 990 6.34 53.71 -35.81
CA LYS A 990 7.34 54.08 -34.79
C LYS A 990 6.72 54.79 -33.58
N GLN A 991 5.71 55.63 -33.78
CA GLN A 991 4.97 56.27 -32.69
C GLN A 991 4.15 55.26 -31.87
N LYS A 992 3.50 54.29 -32.53
CA LYS A 992 2.78 53.20 -31.85
C LYS A 992 3.72 52.31 -31.04
N TYR A 993 4.87 51.96 -31.60
CA TYR A 993 5.91 51.18 -30.91
C TYR A 993 6.39 51.90 -29.64
N ALA A 994 6.63 53.22 -29.71
CA ALA A 994 7.05 53.99 -28.55
C ALA A 994 6.00 54.00 -27.42
N TYR A 995 4.71 54.09 -27.77
CA TYR A 995 3.62 53.98 -26.79
C TYR A 995 3.54 52.59 -26.16
N GLU A 996 3.64 51.54 -26.97
CA GLU A 996 3.62 50.15 -26.51
C GLU A 996 4.81 49.83 -25.58
N MET A 997 6.02 50.35 -25.87
CA MET A 997 7.17 50.14 -24.98
C MET A 997 7.07 50.88 -23.63
N GLN A 998 6.39 52.03 -23.56
CA GLN A 998 6.11 52.70 -22.27
C GLN A 998 5.25 51.84 -21.35
N GLU A 999 4.45 50.96 -21.95
CA GLU A 999 3.49 50.10 -21.29
C GLU A 999 4.08 48.70 -20.96
N ASN A 1000 5.15 48.31 -21.67
CA ASN A 1000 5.74 46.97 -21.62
C ASN A 1000 7.11 46.94 -20.93
N ALA A 1001 7.84 48.06 -20.92
CA ALA A 1001 9.21 48.10 -20.42
C ALA A 1001 9.34 49.04 -19.20
N PRO A 1002 10.14 48.67 -18.19
CA PRO A 1002 10.44 49.55 -17.07
C PRO A 1002 11.25 50.77 -17.52
N ALA A 1003 11.19 51.86 -16.74
CA ALA A 1003 11.76 53.16 -17.12
C ALA A 1003 13.26 53.12 -17.49
N TRP A 1004 14.06 52.28 -16.82
CA TRP A 1004 15.49 52.12 -17.12
C TRP A 1004 15.73 51.43 -18.46
N ARG A 1005 14.89 50.46 -18.83
CA ARG A 1005 15.02 49.68 -20.08
C ARG A 1005 14.44 50.43 -21.28
N LEU A 1006 13.48 51.32 -21.04
CA LEU A 1006 12.80 52.09 -22.07
C LEU A 1006 13.77 52.92 -22.93
N ALA A 1007 14.75 53.59 -22.30
CA ALA A 1007 15.76 54.38 -23.00
C ALA A 1007 16.65 53.54 -23.94
N GLU A 1008 16.83 52.26 -23.63
CA GLU A 1008 17.60 51.33 -24.45
C GLU A 1008 16.76 50.74 -25.59
N LEU A 1009 15.46 50.58 -25.41
CA LEU A 1009 14.55 50.14 -26.48
C LEU A 1009 14.17 51.29 -27.44
N LEU A 1010 14.28 52.54 -26.98
CA LEU A 1010 14.03 53.75 -27.76
C LEU A 1010 15.29 54.65 -27.80
N PRO A 1011 16.39 54.21 -28.45
CA PRO A 1011 17.59 55.02 -28.52
C PRO A 1011 17.38 56.29 -29.36
N ASP A 1012 18.10 57.36 -29.03
CA ASP A 1012 18.08 58.64 -29.77
C ASP A 1012 18.62 58.51 -31.20
N GLU A 1013 19.47 57.52 -31.45
CA GLU A 1013 20.03 57.21 -32.76
C GLU A 1013 19.03 56.42 -33.65
N PRO A 1014 19.13 56.47 -34.98
CA PRO A 1014 18.29 55.65 -35.85
C PRO A 1014 18.42 54.16 -35.53
N PHE A 1015 17.28 53.47 -35.37
CA PHE A 1015 17.21 52.05 -34.99
C PHE A 1015 16.15 51.30 -35.80
N VAL A 1016 16.28 49.98 -35.83
CA VAL A 1016 15.32 49.04 -36.39
C VAL A 1016 14.71 48.26 -35.24
N PHE A 1017 13.38 48.14 -35.23
CA PHE A 1017 12.64 47.37 -34.26
C PHE A 1017 11.76 46.31 -34.94
N GLY A 1018 11.30 45.35 -34.16
CA GLY A 1018 10.33 44.33 -34.57
C GLY A 1018 10.07 43.37 -33.42
N GLY A 1019 9.25 42.34 -33.63
CA GLY A 1019 8.87 41.43 -32.55
C GLY A 1019 7.43 40.93 -32.62
N LEU A 1020 6.92 40.42 -31.50
CA LEU A 1020 5.52 40.05 -31.30
C LEU A 1020 4.82 41.23 -30.62
N LEU A 1021 4.40 42.20 -31.43
CA LEU A 1021 3.90 43.50 -30.96
C LEU A 1021 2.68 43.92 -31.77
N ASP A 1022 1.77 44.65 -31.12
CA ASP A 1022 0.60 45.25 -31.76
C ASP A 1022 1.04 46.27 -32.81
N SER A 1023 2.05 47.09 -32.50
CA SER A 1023 2.66 48.01 -33.46
C SER A 1023 3.19 47.32 -34.72
N CYS A 1024 3.58 46.05 -34.60
CA CYS A 1024 4.10 45.25 -35.71
C CYS A 1024 3.03 44.36 -36.38
N ASN A 1025 1.76 44.39 -35.95
CA ASN A 1025 0.70 43.48 -36.38
C ASN A 1025 1.10 41.99 -36.25
N SER A 1026 1.81 41.66 -35.17
CA SER A 1026 2.38 40.33 -34.90
C SER A 1026 2.21 39.92 -33.44
N SER A 1027 1.39 40.65 -32.67
CA SER A 1027 1.11 40.35 -31.27
C SER A 1027 0.53 38.95 -31.07
N GLN A 1028 0.78 38.43 -29.87
CA GLN A 1028 0.25 37.16 -29.41
C GLN A 1028 -0.44 37.37 -28.06
N GLN A 1029 -1.54 36.68 -27.83
CA GLN A 1029 -2.28 36.74 -26.57
C GLN A 1029 -1.31 36.40 -25.41
N PHE A 1030 -1.17 37.32 -24.45
CA PHE A 1030 -0.34 37.25 -23.24
C PHE A 1030 1.17 37.51 -23.35
N ILE A 1031 1.82 37.41 -24.51
CA ILE A 1031 3.27 37.61 -24.65
C ILE A 1031 3.57 38.70 -25.67
N GLU A 1032 4.30 39.72 -25.22
CA GLU A 1032 4.82 40.79 -26.06
C GLU A 1032 6.34 40.72 -26.08
N LEU A 1033 6.94 40.79 -27.27
CA LEU A 1033 8.39 40.68 -27.44
C LEU A 1033 8.88 41.79 -28.35
N ALA A 1034 9.89 42.54 -27.91
CA ALA A 1034 10.56 43.57 -28.69
C ALA A 1034 12.01 43.21 -28.96
N SER A 1035 12.39 43.22 -30.24
CA SER A 1035 13.76 43.12 -30.72
C SER A 1035 14.18 44.46 -31.32
N VAL A 1036 15.31 45.01 -30.88
CA VAL A 1036 15.81 46.31 -31.31
C VAL A 1036 17.28 46.21 -31.69
N LEU A 1037 17.62 46.83 -32.82
CA LEU A 1037 18.97 46.90 -33.34
C LEU A 1037 19.28 48.32 -33.84
N PRO A 1038 20.34 48.99 -33.34
CA PRO A 1038 20.78 50.28 -33.87
C PRO A 1038 21.11 50.19 -35.37
N GLN A 1039 20.72 51.17 -36.17
CA GLN A 1039 20.91 51.14 -37.63
C GLN A 1039 22.39 51.13 -38.02
N GLN A 1040 23.26 51.65 -37.16
CA GLN A 1040 24.72 51.57 -37.31
C GLN A 1040 25.27 50.13 -37.29
N ALA A 1041 24.55 49.18 -36.69
CA ALA A 1041 24.87 47.76 -36.68
C ALA A 1041 24.65 47.09 -38.04
N ILE A 1042 23.78 47.66 -38.88
CA ILE A 1042 23.35 47.08 -40.17
C ILE A 1042 24.28 47.60 -41.29
N LYS A 1043 25.59 47.55 -41.07
CA LYS A 1043 26.62 47.86 -42.08
C LYS A 1043 27.27 46.58 -42.58
N PRO A 1044 27.60 46.44 -43.89
CA PRO A 1044 28.24 45.24 -44.44
C PRO A 1044 29.58 44.86 -43.80
N THR A 1045 30.24 45.81 -43.12
CA THR A 1045 31.55 45.65 -42.46
C THR A 1045 31.47 45.18 -41.01
N THR A 1046 30.26 45.02 -40.45
CA THR A 1046 30.07 44.63 -39.04
C THR A 1046 30.12 43.11 -38.90
N SER A 1047 30.91 42.61 -37.95
CA SER A 1047 30.93 41.15 -37.68
C SER A 1047 29.66 40.68 -36.96
N VAL A 1048 29.28 39.41 -37.15
CA VAL A 1048 28.13 38.77 -36.48
C VAL A 1048 28.23 38.89 -34.96
N ALA A 1049 29.45 38.75 -34.40
CA ALA A 1049 29.69 38.89 -32.97
C ALA A 1049 29.44 40.33 -32.47
N GLN A 1050 29.78 41.36 -33.26
CA GLN A 1050 29.49 42.76 -32.94
C GLN A 1050 27.99 43.05 -33.07
N MET A 1051 27.32 42.55 -34.12
CA MET A 1051 25.87 42.71 -34.26
C MET A 1051 25.10 42.05 -33.12
N ARG A 1052 25.55 40.88 -32.64
CA ARG A 1052 24.93 40.19 -31.50
C ARG A 1052 25.04 41.00 -30.19
N ARG A 1053 26.13 41.75 -30.00
CA ARG A 1053 26.30 42.63 -28.82
C ARG A 1053 25.42 43.87 -28.85
N TRP A 1054 24.99 44.29 -30.04
CA TRP A 1054 24.11 45.46 -30.21
C TRP A 1054 22.63 45.09 -30.29
N LEU A 1055 22.31 43.79 -30.32
CA LEU A 1055 20.94 43.31 -30.38
C LEU A 1055 20.32 43.30 -29.00
N ARG A 1056 19.25 44.08 -28.84
CA ARG A 1056 18.49 44.21 -27.59
C ARG A 1056 17.21 43.43 -27.70
N LEU A 1057 16.92 42.60 -26.71
CA LEU A 1057 15.69 41.81 -26.63
C LEU A 1057 14.97 42.11 -25.31
N HIS A 1058 13.66 42.27 -25.38
CA HIS A 1058 12.81 42.50 -24.22
C HIS A 1058 11.51 41.71 -24.36
N ILE A 1059 11.13 40.98 -23.30
CA ILE A 1059 9.93 40.15 -23.27
C ILE A 1059 9.03 40.63 -22.12
N CYS A 1060 7.75 40.90 -22.39
CA CYS A 1060 6.77 41.28 -21.38
C CYS A 1060 5.62 40.29 -21.39
N PHE A 1061 5.25 39.78 -20.22
CA PHE A 1061 4.08 38.92 -20.03
C PHE A 1061 2.89 39.70 -19.48
N ASP A 1062 1.70 39.51 -20.04
CA ASP A 1062 0.47 40.12 -19.56
C ASP A 1062 -0.17 39.29 -18.43
N ASP A 1063 0.10 39.71 -17.20
CA ASP A 1063 -0.39 39.07 -15.96
C ASP A 1063 -1.62 39.78 -15.36
N ARG A 1064 -2.34 40.60 -16.12
CA ARG A 1064 -3.51 41.36 -15.64
C ARG A 1064 -4.74 40.49 -15.39
N TYR A 1065 -4.98 39.50 -16.25
CA TYR A 1065 -6.21 38.68 -16.24
C TYR A 1065 -5.90 37.18 -16.18
N THR A 1066 -5.74 36.65 -14.97
CA THR A 1066 -5.33 35.24 -14.72
C THR A 1066 -6.43 34.20 -14.99
N GLN A 1067 -7.65 34.64 -15.35
CA GLN A 1067 -8.82 33.77 -15.58
C GLN A 1067 -9.12 33.56 -17.06
N ASP A 1068 -8.35 34.19 -17.96
CA ASP A 1068 -8.58 34.10 -19.39
C ASP A 1068 -8.20 32.73 -19.94
N ASP A 1069 -8.99 32.22 -20.89
CA ASP A 1069 -8.74 30.95 -21.57
C ASP A 1069 -7.36 31.00 -22.27
N GLY A 1070 -6.51 30.03 -21.96
CA GLY A 1070 -5.15 29.91 -22.51
C GLY A 1070 -4.06 30.61 -21.70
N TYR A 1071 -4.36 31.27 -20.57
CA TYR A 1071 -3.37 31.92 -19.71
C TYR A 1071 -2.27 30.96 -19.23
N GLU A 1072 -2.62 29.74 -18.84
CA GLU A 1072 -1.65 28.70 -18.42
C GLU A 1072 -0.69 28.31 -19.55
N ALA A 1073 -1.20 28.07 -20.76
CA ALA A 1073 -0.38 27.75 -21.92
C ALA A 1073 0.52 28.94 -22.32
N GLY A 1074 0.02 30.17 -22.18
CA GLY A 1074 0.79 31.40 -22.37
C GLY A 1074 1.91 31.55 -21.33
N LEU A 1075 1.64 31.31 -20.05
CA LEU A 1075 2.64 31.38 -18.98
C LEU A 1075 3.74 30.31 -19.16
N ASN A 1076 3.36 29.08 -19.51
CA ASN A 1076 4.30 28.01 -19.86
C ASN A 1076 5.15 28.40 -21.08
N GLY A 1077 4.54 29.01 -22.10
CA GLY A 1077 5.23 29.52 -23.29
C GLY A 1077 6.22 30.64 -22.96
N PHE A 1078 5.84 31.56 -22.08
CA PHE A 1078 6.69 32.66 -21.60
C PHE A 1078 7.95 32.14 -20.90
N TRP A 1079 7.81 31.24 -19.94
CA TRP A 1079 8.97 30.67 -19.25
C TRP A 1079 9.89 29.87 -20.18
N ARG A 1080 9.31 29.17 -21.16
CA ARG A 1080 10.11 28.51 -22.21
C ARG A 1080 10.91 29.50 -23.05
N LEU A 1081 10.35 30.65 -23.40
CA LEU A 1081 11.07 31.71 -24.11
C LEU A 1081 12.22 32.25 -23.27
N VAL A 1082 12.00 32.48 -21.97
CA VAL A 1082 13.06 32.91 -21.04
C VAL A 1082 14.18 31.88 -21.01
N ASN A 1083 13.86 30.59 -20.82
CA ASN A 1083 14.85 29.51 -20.76
C ASN A 1083 15.74 29.44 -22.02
N LEU A 1084 15.21 29.74 -23.21
CA LEU A 1084 15.91 29.62 -24.49
C LEU A 1084 16.60 30.91 -24.94
N LEU A 1085 15.97 32.07 -24.74
CA LEU A 1085 16.49 33.36 -25.20
C LEU A 1085 17.46 33.99 -24.20
N GLN A 1086 17.55 33.44 -22.99
CA GLN A 1086 18.44 33.96 -21.95
C GLN A 1086 19.93 34.02 -22.36
N PHE A 1087 20.34 33.21 -23.32
CA PHE A 1087 21.73 33.16 -23.77
C PHE A 1087 22.16 34.39 -24.59
N LEU A 1088 21.22 35.25 -25.00
CA LEU A 1088 21.56 36.53 -25.62
C LEU A 1088 22.10 37.50 -24.55
N PRO A 1089 23.23 38.21 -24.79
CA PRO A 1089 23.85 39.08 -23.79
C PRO A 1089 22.93 40.20 -23.27
N ASP A 1090 22.13 40.79 -24.15
CA ASP A 1090 21.27 41.95 -23.86
C ASP A 1090 19.79 41.57 -24.02
N MET A 1091 19.36 40.56 -23.25
CA MET A 1091 17.96 40.12 -23.13
C MET A 1091 17.44 40.42 -21.72
N THR A 1092 16.19 40.86 -21.65
CA THR A 1092 15.48 41.22 -20.40
C THR A 1092 14.06 40.70 -20.48
N PHE A 1093 13.44 40.42 -19.34
CA PHE A 1093 12.03 40.03 -19.27
C PHE A 1093 11.31 40.68 -18.07
N THR A 1094 10.03 40.97 -18.24
CA THR A 1094 9.16 41.64 -17.24
C THR A 1094 7.72 41.12 -17.33
N SER A 1095 6.85 41.55 -16.42
CA SER A 1095 5.39 41.41 -16.53
C SER A 1095 4.71 42.78 -16.48
N ARG A 1096 3.47 42.87 -16.98
CA ARG A 1096 2.70 44.13 -16.99
C ARG A 1096 2.51 44.71 -15.58
N LYS A 1097 2.27 43.88 -14.56
CA LYS A 1097 2.23 44.35 -13.16
C LYS A 1097 3.62 44.76 -12.67
N ALA A 1098 4.70 44.07 -13.06
CA ALA A 1098 6.06 44.38 -12.60
C ALA A 1098 6.61 45.71 -13.15
N VAL A 1099 6.18 46.14 -14.35
CA VAL A 1099 6.60 47.43 -14.96
C VAL A 1099 6.28 48.64 -14.06
N HIS A 1100 5.20 48.57 -13.28
CA HIS A 1100 4.73 49.65 -12.42
C HIS A 1100 5.20 49.55 -10.96
N LEU A 1101 5.96 48.50 -10.62
CA LEU A 1101 6.56 48.35 -9.30
C LEU A 1101 7.92 49.08 -9.24
N PRO A 1102 8.23 49.79 -8.14
CA PRO A 1102 9.55 50.38 -7.97
C PRO A 1102 10.61 49.28 -7.89
N GLN A 1103 11.56 49.26 -8.82
CA GLN A 1103 12.75 48.41 -8.70
C GLN A 1103 13.78 49.11 -7.82
N GLU A 1104 14.17 48.46 -6.72
CA GLU A 1104 15.37 48.83 -5.99
C GLU A 1104 16.59 48.39 -6.80
N SER A 1105 17.24 49.33 -7.50
CA SER A 1105 18.52 49.07 -8.14
C SER A 1105 19.61 49.02 -7.08
N VAL A 1106 20.04 47.82 -6.66
CA VAL A 1106 21.27 47.67 -5.88
C VAL A 1106 22.44 47.60 -6.85
N ASP A 1107 23.21 48.68 -6.92
CA ASP A 1107 24.44 48.81 -7.69
C ASP A 1107 25.53 47.90 -7.08
N THR A 1108 25.48 46.59 -7.36
CA THR A 1108 26.45 45.61 -6.85
C THR A 1108 27.67 45.49 -7.77
N LYS A 1109 28.37 46.61 -7.98
CA LYS A 1109 29.80 46.55 -8.32
C LYS A 1109 30.58 46.33 -7.03
N VAL A 1110 30.76 45.06 -6.63
CA VAL A 1110 31.68 44.73 -5.55
C VAL A 1110 33.10 45.05 -6.03
N SER A 1111 33.72 46.07 -5.42
CA SER A 1111 35.16 46.25 -5.49
C SER A 1111 35.81 45.12 -4.71
N ALA A 1112 36.62 44.30 -5.39
CA ALA A 1112 37.50 43.36 -4.72
C ALA A 1112 38.54 44.15 -3.89
N THR A 1113 38.23 44.36 -2.61
CA THR A 1113 39.26 44.49 -1.58
C THR A 1113 39.44 43.13 -0.96
N PRO A 1114 40.62 42.49 -1.09
CA PRO A 1114 40.88 41.25 -0.39
C PRO A 1114 40.99 41.58 1.10
N GLU A 1115 40.04 41.08 1.89
CA GLU A 1115 40.29 40.91 3.32
C GLU A 1115 41.44 39.92 3.47
N ALA A 1116 42.40 40.27 4.32
CA ALA A 1116 43.66 39.57 4.48
C ALA A 1116 43.43 38.09 4.84
N VAL A 1117 43.67 37.22 3.87
CA VAL A 1117 43.87 35.79 4.10
C VAL A 1117 45.24 35.63 4.78
N PRO A 1118 45.37 34.83 5.85
CA PRO A 1118 46.68 34.51 6.44
C PRO A 1118 47.61 33.96 5.36
N GLU A 1119 48.91 34.25 5.41
CA GLU A 1119 49.88 33.71 4.44
C GLU A 1119 49.78 32.17 4.40
N THR A 1120 49.23 31.63 3.33
CA THR A 1120 49.14 30.19 3.09
C THR A 1120 49.75 29.85 1.74
N ASP A 1121 50.60 28.84 1.74
CA ASP A 1121 51.28 28.26 0.57
C ASP A 1121 50.28 27.84 -0.52
N GLU A 1122 50.70 27.74 -1.79
CA GLU A 1122 49.82 27.42 -2.96
C GLU A 1122 48.95 26.17 -2.73
N SER A 1123 49.42 25.23 -1.90
CA SER A 1123 48.71 23.99 -1.57
C SER A 1123 47.39 24.18 -0.79
N TRP A 1124 47.20 25.31 -0.11
CA TRP A 1124 45.95 25.60 0.63
C TRP A 1124 44.95 26.44 -0.18
N ALA A 1125 45.38 27.01 -1.30
CA ALA A 1125 44.58 27.92 -2.10
C ALA A 1125 43.30 27.25 -2.61
N GLU A 1126 43.38 26.01 -3.11
CA GLU A 1126 42.21 25.24 -3.56
C GLU A 1126 41.22 24.97 -2.41
N ILE A 1127 41.70 24.56 -1.23
CA ILE A 1127 40.84 24.24 -0.08
C ILE A 1127 40.07 25.48 0.41
N ILE A 1128 40.73 26.64 0.42
CA ILE A 1128 40.15 27.93 0.81
C ILE A 1128 39.18 28.44 -0.25
N GLU A 1129 39.55 28.37 -1.54
CA GLU A 1129 38.74 28.86 -2.66
C GLU A 1129 37.43 28.07 -2.82
N PHE A 1130 37.45 26.76 -2.59
CA PHE A 1130 36.27 25.89 -2.66
C PHE A 1130 35.51 25.74 -1.34
N GLY A 1131 35.97 26.39 -0.25
CA GLY A 1131 35.32 26.34 1.06
C GLY A 1131 35.18 24.91 1.63
N LEU A 1132 36.12 24.02 1.28
CA LEU A 1132 36.07 22.59 1.61
C LEU A 1132 36.35 22.35 3.10
N LEU A 1133 37.03 23.29 3.75
CA LEU A 1133 37.21 23.39 5.20
C LEU A 1133 36.88 24.82 5.65
N SER A 1134 36.29 24.96 6.83
CA SER A 1134 36.05 26.27 7.44
C SER A 1134 37.37 26.96 7.82
N ALA A 1135 37.35 28.30 7.91
CA ALA A 1135 38.53 29.07 8.33
C ALA A 1135 39.05 28.65 9.72
N GLU A 1136 38.16 28.20 10.61
CA GLU A 1136 38.51 27.67 11.94
C GLU A 1136 39.24 26.32 11.85
N GLU A 1137 38.78 25.40 10.99
CA GLU A 1137 39.41 24.10 10.76
C GLU A 1137 40.78 24.22 10.08
N ILE A 1138 40.93 25.14 9.12
CA ILE A 1138 42.20 25.43 8.46
C ILE A 1138 43.20 26.00 9.47
N ALA A 1139 42.78 26.97 10.29
CA ALA A 1139 43.62 27.52 11.35
C ALA A 1139 44.01 26.43 12.38
N LEU A 1140 43.11 25.50 12.70
CA LEU A 1140 43.38 24.40 13.60
C LEU A 1140 44.39 23.40 13.01
N LEU A 1141 44.24 22.99 11.75
CA LEU A 1141 45.19 22.10 11.06
C LEU A 1141 46.59 22.74 10.97
N GLN A 1142 46.65 24.03 10.67
CA GLN A 1142 47.91 24.80 10.63
C GLN A 1142 48.55 24.91 12.02
N SER A 1143 47.76 25.07 13.08
CA SER A 1143 48.27 25.09 14.46
C SER A 1143 48.92 23.76 14.87
N HIS A 1144 48.50 22.64 14.27
CA HIS A 1144 49.10 21.31 14.44
C HIS A 1144 50.26 21.02 13.47
N SER A 1145 50.74 22.02 12.72
CA SER A 1145 51.82 21.88 11.73
C SER A 1145 51.54 20.86 10.62
N LEU A 1146 50.26 20.61 10.29
CA LEU A 1146 49.87 19.75 9.18
C LEU A 1146 49.92 20.54 7.87
N SER A 1147 50.45 19.93 6.81
CA SER A 1147 50.38 20.50 5.45
C SER A 1147 48.95 20.43 4.91
N ALA A 1148 48.68 21.02 3.74
CA ALA A 1148 47.36 20.88 3.11
C ALA A 1148 47.04 19.38 2.88
N PRO A 1149 45.90 18.86 3.38
CA PRO A 1149 45.50 17.49 3.15
C PRO A 1149 45.02 17.25 1.72
N THR A 1150 45.12 16.02 1.26
CA THR A 1150 44.34 15.53 0.12
C THR A 1150 42.94 15.19 0.60
N LEU A 1151 41.92 15.84 0.03
CA LEU A 1151 40.51 15.62 0.35
C LEU A 1151 39.97 14.40 -0.40
N GLY A 1152 39.18 13.54 0.27
CA GLY A 1152 38.55 12.38 -0.38
C GLY A 1152 39.56 11.38 -0.95
N TYR A 1153 40.55 10.97 -0.14
CA TYR A 1153 41.62 10.10 -0.61
C TYR A 1153 41.18 8.64 -0.72
N GLU A 1154 41.17 8.13 -1.95
CA GLU A 1154 40.81 6.76 -2.28
C GLU A 1154 42.00 5.79 -2.07
N LEU A 1155 41.81 4.81 -1.19
CA LEU A 1155 42.74 3.70 -0.98
C LEU A 1155 42.45 2.57 -1.97
N GLN A 1156 43.37 2.30 -2.89
CA GLN A 1156 43.22 1.28 -3.94
C GLN A 1156 43.97 -0.03 -3.61
N ASN A 1157 43.43 -1.18 -4.02
CA ASN A 1157 44.11 -2.48 -3.93
C ASN A 1157 45.16 -2.72 -5.03
N ASP A 1158 45.87 -3.86 -4.97
CA ASP A 1158 46.92 -4.21 -5.94
C ASP A 1158 46.39 -4.38 -7.38
N GLU A 1159 45.07 -4.46 -7.56
CA GLU A 1159 44.37 -4.55 -8.84
C GLU A 1159 43.82 -3.18 -9.32
N GLY A 1160 44.02 -2.11 -8.54
CA GLY A 1160 43.58 -0.75 -8.86
C GLY A 1160 42.13 -0.43 -8.48
N GLU A 1161 41.45 -1.31 -7.74
CA GLU A 1161 40.09 -1.06 -7.27
C GLU A 1161 40.09 -0.29 -5.95
N ILE A 1162 39.18 0.69 -5.82
CA ILE A 1162 39.01 1.49 -4.60
C ILE A 1162 38.36 0.62 -3.53
N ILE A 1163 39.03 0.49 -2.38
CA ILE A 1163 38.55 -0.36 -1.27
C ILE A 1163 38.18 0.43 -0.02
N ALA A 1164 38.65 1.67 0.13
CA ALA A 1164 38.30 2.56 1.24
C ALA A 1164 38.58 4.03 0.85
N GLU A 1165 37.98 4.98 1.56
CA GLU A 1165 38.19 6.42 1.33
C GLU A 1165 38.44 7.14 2.66
N ALA A 1166 39.27 8.19 2.66
CA ALA A 1166 39.50 9.05 3.82
C ALA A 1166 39.12 10.49 3.52
N ASP A 1167 38.42 11.15 4.44
CA ASP A 1167 37.95 12.53 4.27
C ASP A 1167 39.12 13.51 4.13
N LEU A 1168 40.15 13.38 4.98
CA LEU A 1168 41.44 14.06 4.82
C LEU A 1168 42.56 13.04 4.86
N ALA A 1169 43.53 13.14 3.95
CA ALA A 1169 44.72 12.30 3.99
C ALA A 1169 45.99 13.09 3.75
N TRP A 1170 47.09 12.60 4.32
CA TRP A 1170 48.44 13.05 4.06
C TRP A 1170 49.25 11.86 3.53
N PRO A 1171 49.21 11.60 2.20
CA PRO A 1171 49.74 10.36 1.63
C PRO A 1171 51.24 10.17 1.86
N SER A 1172 51.99 11.26 1.89
CA SER A 1172 53.43 11.29 2.22
C SER A 1172 53.74 10.81 3.63
N GLN A 1173 52.86 11.08 4.60
CA GLN A 1173 52.99 10.69 6.01
C GLN A 1173 52.20 9.41 6.33
N LYS A 1174 51.38 8.92 5.38
CA LYS A 1174 50.37 7.87 5.59
C LYS A 1174 49.42 8.18 6.74
N TRP A 1175 48.93 9.40 6.85
CA TRP A 1175 47.91 9.78 7.83
C TRP A 1175 46.55 9.92 7.15
N ALA A 1176 45.50 9.46 7.80
CA ALA A 1176 44.12 9.56 7.32
C ALA A 1176 43.20 9.99 8.46
N LEU A 1177 42.41 11.02 8.23
CA LEU A 1177 41.31 11.42 9.10
C LEU A 1177 40.01 10.96 8.44
N ILE A 1178 39.22 10.20 9.20
CA ILE A 1178 37.92 9.70 8.77
C ILE A 1178 36.87 10.29 9.71
N ILE A 1179 35.94 11.08 9.20
CA ILE A 1179 35.00 11.83 10.02
C ILE A 1179 33.81 10.93 10.39
N ASP A 1180 33.24 10.22 9.41
CA ASP A 1180 31.95 9.55 9.60
C ASP A 1180 31.95 8.02 9.38
N ASN A 1181 32.85 7.47 8.55
CA ASN A 1181 32.79 6.04 8.17
C ASN A 1181 33.83 5.14 8.88
N GLN A 1182 33.48 4.64 10.07
CA GLN A 1182 34.37 3.75 10.86
C GLN A 1182 34.80 2.46 10.15
N GLU A 1183 34.04 1.97 9.15
CA GLU A 1183 34.33 0.71 8.46
C GLU A 1183 35.64 0.77 7.66
N PHE A 1184 36.11 1.96 7.31
CA PHE A 1184 37.34 2.17 6.55
C PHE A 1184 38.61 2.19 7.40
N ILE A 1185 38.48 2.36 8.73
CA ILE A 1185 39.62 2.42 9.66
C ILE A 1185 40.51 1.17 9.59
N PRO A 1186 39.97 -0.07 9.64
CA PRO A 1186 40.80 -1.28 9.59
C PRO A 1186 41.54 -1.43 8.26
N LEU A 1187 40.94 -0.97 7.15
CA LEU A 1187 41.50 -1.10 5.80
C LEU A 1187 42.73 -0.20 5.61
N PHE A 1188 42.64 1.05 6.07
CA PHE A 1188 43.79 1.96 6.12
C PHE A 1188 44.86 1.46 7.10
N THR A 1189 44.46 1.05 8.30
CA THR A 1189 45.40 0.59 9.35
C THR A 1189 46.18 -0.66 8.92
N THR A 1190 45.54 -1.62 8.25
CA THR A 1190 46.18 -2.86 7.75
C THR A 1190 47.26 -2.56 6.70
N ARG A 1191 47.19 -1.42 6.02
CA ARG A 1191 48.19 -0.95 5.04
C ARG A 1191 49.22 0.04 5.61
N GLY A 1192 49.26 0.14 6.94
CA GLY A 1192 50.24 0.94 7.67
C GLY A 1192 49.96 2.43 7.62
N TRP A 1193 48.69 2.83 7.53
CA TRP A 1193 48.27 4.21 7.74
C TRP A 1193 47.92 4.46 9.21
N HIS A 1194 48.24 5.65 9.70
CA HIS A 1194 47.74 6.15 10.98
C HIS A 1194 46.39 6.82 10.75
N VAL A 1195 45.35 6.31 11.41
CA VAL A 1195 43.98 6.75 11.19
C VAL A 1195 43.42 7.39 12.46
N ALA A 1196 42.92 8.62 12.36
CA ALA A 1196 42.11 9.24 13.40
C ALA A 1196 40.64 9.27 12.96
N PHE A 1197 39.73 9.09 13.91
CA PHE A 1197 38.29 9.06 13.65
C PHE A 1197 37.55 10.11 14.46
N GLY A 1198 36.77 10.96 13.80
CA GLY A 1198 36.01 12.04 14.42
C GLY A 1198 36.06 13.36 13.67
N PRO A 1199 35.31 14.38 14.12
CA PRO A 1199 35.32 15.72 13.53
C PRO A 1199 36.70 16.37 13.63
N ILE A 1200 36.95 17.41 12.85
CA ILE A 1200 38.21 18.17 12.86
C ILE A 1200 38.25 19.03 14.13
N ASP A 1201 38.67 18.41 15.23
CA ASP A 1201 38.88 19.04 16.53
C ASP A 1201 40.25 18.70 17.13
N GLU A 1202 40.60 19.40 18.21
CA GLU A 1202 41.93 19.32 18.81
C GLU A 1202 42.25 17.92 19.37
N ASN A 1203 41.23 17.15 19.76
CA ASN A 1203 41.40 15.78 20.28
C ASN A 1203 41.71 14.81 19.13
N THR A 1204 40.99 14.93 18.02
CA THR A 1204 41.13 14.06 16.85
C THR A 1204 42.45 14.31 16.12
N LEU A 1205 42.89 15.57 16.04
CA LEU A 1205 44.19 15.93 15.45
C LEU A 1205 45.40 15.52 16.33
N GLN A 1206 45.24 15.48 17.65
CA GLN A 1206 46.26 14.90 18.55
C GLN A 1206 46.43 13.40 18.35
N HIS A 1207 45.33 12.67 18.13
CA HIS A 1207 45.36 11.25 17.77
C HIS A 1207 46.05 10.99 16.43
N LEU A 1208 45.88 11.90 15.44
CA LEU A 1208 46.50 11.78 14.13
C LEU A 1208 48.03 11.99 14.17
N SER A 1209 48.51 12.91 15.02
CA SER A 1209 49.93 13.32 15.10
C SER A 1209 50.81 12.45 16.02
N GLY A 1210 50.24 11.40 16.63
CA GLY A 1210 51.00 10.41 17.42
C GLY A 1210 51.44 10.89 18.81
N GLY A 1211 50.74 11.86 19.41
CA GLY A 1211 51.01 12.30 20.78
C GLY A 1211 50.31 11.39 21.81
N ASP A 1212 51.06 10.60 22.57
CA ASP A 1212 50.55 9.91 23.76
C ASP A 1212 50.11 10.94 24.83
N LYS A 1213 48.80 11.09 25.03
CA LYS A 1213 48.18 11.50 26.31
C LYS A 1213 46.83 10.85 26.53
#